data_AF-A0A7H0VJN3-F1
#
_entry.id   AF-A0A7H0VJN3-F1
#
_cell.length_a   1.000
_cell.length_b   1.000
_cell.length_c   1.000
_cell.angle_alpha   90.00
_cell.angle_beta   90.00
_cell.angle_gamma   90.00
#
_symmetry.space_group_name_H-M   'P 1'
#
loop_
_entity.id
_entity.type
_entity.pdbx_description
1 polymer ?
#
loop_
_entity_poly.entity_id
_entity_poly.type
_entity_poly.pdbx_seq_one_letter_code
_entity_poly.pdbx_strand_id
1 'polypeptide(L)'
;MKKLILFLLVFIFAIQLKSQVACSGFFPDSSGLVSGSPEALNCQSLSVDYQGKYRLQQSFISNNTTATKTVKVAIHVWQDHSGGGNWQNTPADIQVLSSFIDIASNQFFGANDQPSDPISGVPFINDTKIRLNLEGIYFYPNTSYFQSSSGIGMNEFAIAQNPECRAFINIHMSANPTATHAYATFSRTGLSLEQNYLIWTGYHGDGTGTGSGAVGNGNWAVSQLLTHELGHILGLCHTSCCDPCKESIDPTNIDFLSDVFVGPPYSYHQGGWLLDPFSSSNTATNNIMGSTSGAGYFSPLQMGRIHRLLSLDKDRWRYASGYSEDPLEISQNEVWDFPIKLYQDLVIKSGSTLTVQCKIEFVKEAGIIIEPGAELILDGGHLTKTKYETEWKGVYLHGNSNSVQTALLQPKITLKNDAQISYAKDAITTIGIGENNEWIWGTTGGIIDARDSRFINNRKDVALLAYISPNAKNEKYQASFIRCEFIRNSLYQHSEMLPSISMWKVAGVNIEGCLFRNLNSGDKQYHGGGLKSIQASYRVHNATSGENCQFQGYADALRSDDDLSVSFPITIVGATFHNNIHAIYLNACENAKIAHNLINVKSDHNYSPPAGVGFQAKGYGVYLDYCSIFALHDNDIHNLDNTNVESVGIVVKDNGGASDQIQLNKMDRFYYGAQAIGNNRNSNYQQLGLNFICNDFGSQNPNVKDVQVDPLGFIAGTQGLSAGLPNNRFSTGAGSRHFDNFGPTVFYPYGTGDTRVVPTHYLNLQLQSRPAPADFNGECQSLPMPPIVSPSATVTGLANLNTSLQNDINLRQQLLDEGSTPSVEAQILFASSPADYQSLYVDLMDMAPYVSDQSLEKLIALENYPELALRNILIANPHGARNSYLWKMLLEKEPALSQQTLDDIQNGTQTITAKDLLEMQIASKQVSRDWSSKLLLEYYASHIDSMGIDNSDLIKVHLKNRNEVYFRYALIDLYIYEENHEAAQGELDLIPTECALGREEEQAYNWMKQYYSLIINSSGPLDEMSESALISLRDIELNGKGYAVGRARAALFLNGQNVGYVEPVLTGLGMKKLASSFSSTMRPDVVNAQFILYPNPATDYVILQWDWLEQGLEGSGEVQLYDVSGHLVKSDPILDLQDNSHLFRWHNLAAGLYLLKLEQAGVTLFQQKLQIE
;
A
#
# COMPACT_ATOMS: atom_id res chain seq x y z
N MET A 1 -69.31 -62.49 73.48
CA MET A 1 -69.50 -62.86 72.05
C MET A 1 -68.31 -62.28 71.28
N LYS A 2 -67.31 -63.09 70.88
CA LYS A 2 -66.99 -63.51 69.48
C LYS A 2 -67.04 -62.32 68.49
N LYS A 3 -66.07 -62.00 67.61
CA LYS A 3 -64.87 -62.67 67.05
C LYS A 3 -64.19 -61.68 66.05
N LEU A 4 -62.91 -61.94 65.70
CA LEU A 4 -62.16 -61.58 64.46
C LEU A 4 -61.77 -60.09 64.20
N ILE A 5 -60.71 -59.68 63.47
CA ILE A 5 -59.34 -60.12 63.07
C ILE A 5 -58.85 -59.05 62.04
N LEU A 6 -57.63 -58.52 62.22
CA LEU A 6 -56.51 -58.40 61.24
C LEU A 6 -56.57 -57.51 59.93
N PHE A 7 -55.52 -56.68 59.78
CA PHE A 7 -54.69 -56.31 58.59
C PHE A 7 -55.02 -55.17 57.57
N LEU A 8 -54.03 -54.24 57.47
CA LEU A 8 -53.31 -53.68 56.29
C LEU A 8 -53.95 -53.65 54.88
N LEU A 9 -53.95 -52.48 54.21
CA LEU A 9 -53.08 -52.13 53.04
C LEU A 9 -53.47 -50.80 52.35
N VAL A 10 -52.47 -49.94 52.22
CA VAL A 10 -52.11 -49.04 51.12
C VAL A 10 -53.02 -49.07 49.87
N PHE A 11 -53.54 -47.90 49.48
CA PHE A 11 -53.76 -47.54 48.08
C PHE A 11 -53.26 -46.11 47.85
N ILE A 12 -51.94 -45.97 47.75
CA ILE A 12 -51.31 -44.88 47.01
C ILE A 12 -51.53 -45.25 45.54
N PHE A 13 -52.44 -44.57 44.86
CA PHE A 13 -52.44 -44.58 43.40
C PHE A 13 -51.22 -43.77 42.97
N ALA A 14 -50.15 -44.48 42.63
CA ALA A 14 -49.03 -43.94 41.89
C ALA A 14 -49.54 -43.51 40.52
N ILE A 15 -49.89 -42.22 40.39
CA ILE A 15 -49.79 -41.56 39.09
C ILE A 15 -48.31 -41.21 38.96
N GLN A 16 -47.53 -42.10 38.34
CA GLN A 16 -46.29 -41.69 37.72
C GLN A 16 -46.67 -40.67 36.64
N LEU A 17 -46.59 -39.39 36.98
CA LEU A 17 -46.55 -38.31 36.00
C LEU A 17 -45.23 -38.46 35.24
N LYS A 18 -45.30 -39.13 34.08
CA LYS A 18 -44.28 -38.98 33.04
C LYS A 18 -44.48 -37.59 32.44
N SER A 19 -43.81 -36.58 32.99
CA SER A 19 -43.76 -35.24 32.42
C SER A 19 -42.48 -35.10 31.61
N GLN A 20 -42.49 -35.61 30.38
CA GLN A 20 -41.58 -35.24 29.28
C GLN A 20 -41.98 -36.13 28.09
N VAL A 21 -42.35 -35.52 26.97
CA VAL A 21 -42.62 -36.22 25.70
C VAL A 21 -41.52 -35.83 24.74
N ALA A 22 -40.77 -36.86 24.34
CA ALA A 22 -39.96 -36.98 23.14
C ALA A 22 -39.15 -35.76 22.67
N CYS A 23 -37.88 -35.73 23.08
CA CYS A 23 -36.80 -35.28 22.19
C CYS A 23 -36.79 -36.16 20.93
N SER A 24 -37.44 -35.73 19.85
CA SER A 24 -37.33 -36.40 18.55
C SER A 24 -36.08 -35.88 17.82
N GLY A 25 -34.92 -36.40 18.19
CA GLY A 25 -33.65 -36.04 17.57
C GLY A 25 -32.68 -37.23 17.53
N PHE A 26 -32.03 -37.44 16.38
CA PHE A 26 -30.83 -38.28 16.32
C PHE A 26 -29.70 -37.48 16.94
N PHE A 27 -29.17 -37.94 18.07
CA PHE A 27 -28.00 -37.34 18.69
C PHE A 27 -26.79 -37.71 17.85
N PRO A 28 -26.01 -36.74 17.34
CA PRO A 28 -24.71 -37.09 16.82
C PRO A 28 -23.91 -37.62 17.99
N ASP A 29 -23.58 -38.92 17.96
CA ASP A 29 -22.37 -39.37 18.63
C ASP A 29 -21.17 -38.58 18.04
N SER A 30 -19.98 -38.71 18.62
CA SER A 30 -18.81 -37.99 18.10
C SER A 30 -18.53 -38.26 16.61
N SER A 31 -19.10 -39.31 15.99
CA SER A 31 -18.98 -39.59 14.56
C SER A 31 -19.84 -38.67 13.68
N GLY A 32 -20.85 -38.00 14.24
CA GLY A 32 -21.79 -37.13 13.51
C GLY A 32 -21.54 -35.62 13.62
N LEU A 33 -20.72 -35.15 14.57
CA LEU A 33 -20.52 -33.72 14.89
C LEU A 33 -19.95 -32.87 13.74
N VAL A 34 -19.40 -33.50 12.69
CA VAL A 34 -18.78 -32.82 11.54
C VAL A 34 -19.66 -32.85 10.28
N SER A 35 -20.80 -33.56 10.30
CA SER A 35 -21.59 -33.84 9.10
C SER A 35 -22.66 -32.80 8.77
N GLY A 36 -22.26 -31.56 8.51
CA GLY A 36 -23.13 -30.65 7.73
C GLY A 36 -22.80 -30.69 6.24
N SER A 37 -23.66 -30.09 5.40
CA SER A 37 -23.54 -30.08 3.93
C SER A 37 -22.08 -29.92 3.47
N PRO A 38 -21.62 -30.70 2.47
CA PRO A 38 -20.24 -30.66 2.02
C PRO A 38 -19.95 -29.27 1.47
N GLU A 39 -19.31 -28.43 2.28
CA GLU A 39 -18.37 -27.48 1.72
C GLU A 39 -17.33 -28.34 0.97
N ALA A 40 -16.88 -27.89 -0.21
CA ALA A 40 -15.96 -28.65 -1.07
C ALA A 40 -14.53 -28.78 -0.50
N LEU A 41 -14.41 -28.83 0.83
CA LEU A 41 -13.17 -28.91 1.61
C LEU A 41 -12.92 -30.35 2.04
N ASN A 42 -11.65 -30.69 2.27
CA ASN A 42 -11.24 -32.05 2.66
C ASN A 42 -11.45 -32.32 4.16
N CYS A 43 -12.66 -32.06 4.67
CA CYS A 43 -13.02 -32.17 6.08
C CYS A 43 -13.38 -33.61 6.49
N GLN A 44 -12.42 -34.54 6.40
CA GLN A 44 -12.66 -35.96 6.61
C GLN A 44 -12.76 -36.38 8.09
N SER A 45 -12.16 -35.62 9.01
CA SER A 45 -12.09 -35.95 10.44
C SER A 45 -11.48 -37.34 10.72
N LEU A 46 -10.49 -37.72 9.93
CA LEU A 46 -9.77 -39.00 10.03
C LEU A 46 -8.35 -38.84 10.58
N SER A 47 -7.88 -37.61 10.79
CA SER A 47 -6.52 -37.37 11.30
C SER A 47 -6.31 -37.99 12.69
N VAL A 48 -5.08 -38.40 12.96
CA VAL A 48 -4.68 -38.94 14.28
C VAL A 48 -4.92 -37.93 15.40
N ASP A 49 -4.80 -36.64 15.11
CA ASP A 49 -5.02 -35.56 16.08
C ASP A 49 -6.51 -35.40 16.39
N TYR A 50 -7.37 -35.46 15.39
CA TYR A 50 -8.82 -35.49 15.63
C TYR A 50 -9.21 -36.72 16.44
N GLN A 51 -8.78 -37.91 15.99
CA GLN A 51 -9.14 -39.18 16.59
C GLN A 51 -8.53 -39.38 18.00
N GLY A 52 -7.37 -38.79 18.28
CA GLY A 52 -6.65 -38.95 19.54
C GLY A 52 -6.93 -37.85 20.57
N LYS A 53 -7.34 -36.65 20.14
CA LYS A 53 -7.44 -35.46 20.99
C LYS A 53 -8.79 -34.74 20.78
N TYR A 54 -9.01 -34.15 19.60
CA TYR A 54 -10.12 -33.20 19.44
C TYR A 54 -11.52 -33.83 19.46
N ARG A 55 -11.68 -35.11 19.12
CA ARG A 55 -12.98 -35.78 19.25
C ARG A 55 -13.35 -36.13 20.70
N LEU A 56 -12.44 -36.04 21.67
CA LEU A 56 -12.65 -36.52 23.04
C LEU A 56 -13.17 -35.40 23.95
N GLN A 57 -14.26 -35.63 24.68
CA GLN A 57 -14.82 -34.65 25.63
C GLN A 57 -13.83 -34.31 26.77
N GLN A 58 -12.94 -35.25 27.11
CA GLN A 58 -11.89 -35.09 28.12
C GLN A 58 -10.89 -33.98 27.76
N SER A 59 -10.65 -33.74 26.47
CA SER A 59 -9.70 -32.72 25.99
C SER A 59 -10.24 -31.30 26.10
N PHE A 60 -11.50 -31.13 26.49
CA PHE A 60 -12.19 -29.84 26.56
C PHE A 60 -12.73 -29.53 27.97
N ILE A 61 -12.39 -30.35 28.98
CA ILE A 61 -12.79 -30.10 30.37
C ILE A 61 -12.27 -28.71 30.77
N SER A 62 -13.18 -27.87 31.26
CA SER A 62 -12.85 -26.49 31.60
C SER A 62 -11.87 -26.41 32.77
N ASN A 63 -10.95 -25.47 32.67
CA ASN A 63 -9.95 -25.15 33.69
C ASN A 63 -9.76 -23.62 33.76
N ASN A 64 -8.73 -23.17 34.48
CA ASN A 64 -8.48 -21.73 34.66
C ASN A 64 -8.09 -21.01 33.36
N THR A 65 -7.51 -21.72 32.38
CA THR A 65 -7.07 -21.15 31.09
C THR A 65 -8.13 -21.28 29.99
N THR A 66 -9.26 -21.94 30.29
CA THR A 66 -10.37 -22.11 29.34
C THR A 66 -11.13 -20.80 29.19
N ALA A 67 -11.33 -20.36 27.93
CA ALA A 67 -12.14 -19.20 27.62
C ALA A 67 -13.54 -19.31 28.25
N THR A 68 -14.01 -18.23 28.88
CA THR A 68 -15.41 -18.16 29.30
C THR A 68 -16.28 -17.94 28.05
N LYS A 69 -17.00 -18.98 27.63
CA LYS A 69 -17.86 -18.95 26.44
C LYS A 69 -19.25 -18.41 26.82
N THR A 70 -19.62 -17.28 26.25
CA THR A 70 -20.90 -16.62 26.47
C THR A 70 -21.85 -16.96 25.34
N VAL A 71 -22.97 -17.60 25.67
CA VAL A 71 -24.03 -18.00 24.74
C VAL A 71 -25.09 -16.90 24.68
N LYS A 72 -25.31 -16.37 23.49
CA LYS A 72 -26.27 -15.30 23.19
C LYS A 72 -27.68 -15.87 23.09
N VAL A 73 -28.61 -15.33 23.88
CA VAL A 73 -30.00 -15.78 23.95
C VAL A 73 -30.97 -14.61 23.76
N ALA A 74 -32.17 -14.89 23.25
CA ALA A 74 -33.27 -13.92 23.17
C ALA A 74 -34.57 -14.56 23.65
N ILE A 75 -35.42 -13.78 24.32
CA ILE A 75 -36.74 -14.23 24.79
C ILE A 75 -37.83 -13.69 23.87
N HIS A 76 -38.75 -14.55 23.46
CA HIS A 76 -39.86 -14.23 22.58
C HIS A 76 -41.18 -14.59 23.28
N VAL A 77 -41.92 -13.57 23.70
CA VAL A 77 -43.20 -13.70 24.40
C VAL A 77 -44.35 -13.60 23.40
N TRP A 78 -45.12 -14.69 23.27
CA TRP A 78 -46.31 -14.73 22.42
C TRP A 78 -47.53 -14.35 23.24
N GLN A 79 -48.29 -13.36 22.77
CA GLN A 79 -49.46 -12.78 23.43
C GLN A 79 -50.71 -12.99 22.57
N ASP A 80 -51.90 -12.88 23.17
CA ASP A 80 -53.14 -12.86 22.40
C ASP A 80 -53.25 -11.62 21.48
N HIS A 81 -54.32 -11.52 20.69
CA HIS A 81 -54.47 -10.41 19.74
C HIS A 81 -54.60 -9.03 20.42
N SER A 82 -54.86 -8.99 21.73
CA SER A 82 -54.94 -7.76 22.51
C SER A 82 -53.59 -7.32 23.08
N GLY A 83 -52.52 -8.11 22.85
CA GLY A 83 -51.24 -7.94 23.54
C GLY A 83 -51.28 -8.45 24.99
N GLY A 84 -52.35 -9.14 25.38
CA GLY A 84 -52.59 -9.68 26.71
C GLY A 84 -52.32 -11.18 26.82
N GLY A 85 -52.76 -11.78 27.92
CA GLY A 85 -52.77 -13.24 28.12
C GLY A 85 -51.41 -13.88 28.41
N ASN A 86 -50.32 -13.12 28.39
CA ASN A 86 -48.97 -13.55 28.74
C ASN A 86 -48.21 -12.39 29.43
N TRP A 87 -46.91 -12.58 29.72
CA TRP A 87 -46.00 -11.52 30.19
C TRP A 87 -46.16 -10.25 29.35
N GLN A 88 -46.12 -9.09 30.01
CA GLN A 88 -46.33 -7.79 29.41
C GLN A 88 -45.00 -7.08 29.16
N ASN A 89 -44.97 -6.18 28.18
CA ASN A 89 -43.83 -5.30 27.94
C ASN A 89 -43.82 -4.16 28.99
N THR A 90 -43.64 -4.54 30.26
CA THR A 90 -43.53 -3.63 31.40
C THR A 90 -42.17 -3.79 32.07
N PRO A 91 -41.63 -2.75 32.74
CA PRO A 91 -40.35 -2.86 33.43
C PRO A 91 -40.29 -3.98 34.47
N ALA A 92 -41.40 -4.25 35.16
CA ALA A 92 -41.47 -5.31 36.17
C ALA A 92 -41.35 -6.71 35.55
N ASP A 93 -42.11 -6.97 34.49
CA ASP A 93 -42.09 -8.25 33.80
C ASP A 93 -40.77 -8.50 33.08
N ILE A 94 -40.23 -7.46 32.41
CA ILE A 94 -38.89 -7.50 31.81
C ILE A 94 -37.84 -7.85 32.87
N GLN A 95 -37.89 -7.24 34.05
CA GLN A 95 -36.95 -7.54 35.13
C GLN A 95 -37.03 -9.01 35.57
N VAL A 96 -38.24 -9.56 35.67
CA VAL A 96 -38.43 -10.98 36.02
C VAL A 96 -37.90 -11.89 34.92
N LEU A 97 -38.23 -11.63 33.65
CA LEU A 97 -37.76 -12.40 32.50
C LEU A 97 -36.23 -12.38 32.39
N SER A 98 -35.61 -11.21 32.56
CA SER A 98 -34.15 -11.07 32.61
C SER A 98 -33.54 -11.87 33.76
N SER A 99 -34.19 -11.86 34.93
CA SER A 99 -33.69 -12.61 36.10
C SER A 99 -33.57 -14.11 35.86
N PHE A 100 -34.38 -14.69 34.96
CA PHE A 100 -34.26 -16.11 34.61
C PHE A 100 -32.93 -16.42 33.93
N ILE A 101 -32.50 -15.53 33.02
CA ILE A 101 -31.21 -15.66 32.33
C ILE A 101 -30.07 -15.39 33.31
N ASP A 102 -30.20 -14.38 34.17
CA ASP A 102 -29.17 -14.04 35.15
C ASP A 102 -28.92 -15.17 36.15
N ILE A 103 -29.99 -15.81 36.64
CA ILE A 103 -29.88 -16.95 37.55
C ILE A 103 -29.29 -18.15 36.81
N ALA A 104 -29.78 -18.50 35.61
CA ALA A 104 -29.23 -19.59 34.80
C ALA A 104 -27.72 -19.39 34.52
N SER A 105 -27.34 -18.17 34.11
CA SER A 105 -25.96 -17.80 33.80
C SER A 105 -25.04 -17.84 35.02
N ASN A 106 -25.44 -17.20 36.12
CA ASN A 106 -24.53 -16.95 37.24
C ASN A 106 -24.62 -17.99 38.36
N GLN A 107 -25.79 -18.59 38.58
CA GLN A 107 -26.05 -19.49 39.71
C GLN A 107 -26.02 -20.97 39.33
N PHE A 108 -26.16 -21.30 38.04
CA PHE A 108 -26.02 -22.69 37.58
C PHE A 108 -24.76 -22.87 36.73
N PHE A 109 -24.61 -22.15 35.62
CA PHE A 109 -23.39 -22.26 34.80
C PHE A 109 -22.17 -21.64 35.49
N GLY A 110 -22.32 -20.47 36.11
CA GLY A 110 -21.23 -19.73 36.76
C GLY A 110 -20.87 -20.18 38.18
N ALA A 111 -21.74 -20.96 38.83
CA ALA A 111 -21.56 -21.48 40.17
C ALA A 111 -22.08 -22.92 40.24
N ASN A 112 -21.33 -23.84 39.66
CA ASN A 112 -21.67 -25.25 39.62
C ASN A 112 -21.77 -25.83 41.05
N ASP A 113 -22.85 -26.54 41.36
CA ASP A 113 -23.03 -27.15 42.69
C ASP A 113 -22.07 -28.32 42.92
N GLN A 114 -21.71 -28.61 44.17
CA GLN A 114 -20.98 -29.85 44.46
C GLN A 114 -21.84 -31.08 44.16
N PRO A 115 -21.27 -32.19 43.64
CA PRO A 115 -22.03 -33.41 43.41
C PRO A 115 -22.61 -33.94 44.72
N SER A 116 -23.89 -34.33 44.69
CA SER A 116 -24.55 -35.05 45.80
C SER A 116 -23.87 -36.38 46.10
N ASP A 117 -23.31 -37.00 45.07
CA ASP A 117 -22.65 -38.30 45.09
C ASP A 117 -21.23 -38.21 44.50
N PRO A 118 -20.24 -37.70 45.26
CA PRO A 118 -18.88 -37.53 44.75
C PRO A 118 -18.24 -38.87 44.36
N ILE A 119 -17.69 -38.94 43.15
CA ILE A 119 -16.97 -40.11 42.64
C ILE A 119 -15.46 -39.95 42.90
N SER A 120 -14.83 -40.97 43.47
CA SER A 120 -13.39 -40.95 43.75
C SER A 120 -12.56 -40.73 42.48
N GLY A 121 -11.66 -39.74 42.50
CA GLY A 121 -10.79 -39.38 41.37
C GLY A 121 -11.40 -38.39 40.38
N VAL A 122 -12.69 -38.05 40.50
CA VAL A 122 -13.32 -36.99 39.69
C VAL A 122 -13.18 -35.65 40.42
N PRO A 123 -12.49 -34.65 39.83
CA PRO A 123 -12.35 -33.34 40.46
C PRO A 123 -13.67 -32.57 40.40
N PHE A 124 -13.97 -31.81 41.46
CA PHE A 124 -15.04 -30.83 41.44
C PHE A 124 -14.54 -29.53 40.77
N ILE A 125 -15.27 -29.08 39.76
CA ILE A 125 -15.04 -27.82 39.05
C ILE A 125 -16.21 -26.91 39.39
N ASN A 126 -15.94 -25.76 40.00
CA ASN A 126 -16.96 -24.84 40.50
C ASN A 126 -17.50 -23.88 39.42
N ASP A 127 -16.78 -23.69 38.32
CA ASP A 127 -17.17 -22.81 37.22
C ASP A 127 -17.10 -23.57 35.90
N THR A 128 -18.24 -23.70 35.23
CA THR A 128 -18.32 -24.40 33.93
C THR A 128 -17.64 -23.63 32.79
N LYS A 129 -17.28 -22.36 33.00
CA LYS A 129 -16.82 -21.42 31.97
C LYS A 129 -17.86 -21.18 30.86
N ILE A 130 -19.14 -21.43 31.14
CA ILE A 130 -20.27 -21.07 30.28
C ILE A 130 -21.04 -19.91 30.94
N ARG A 131 -21.46 -18.93 30.14
CA ARG A 131 -22.33 -17.84 30.58
C ARG A 131 -23.43 -17.62 29.54
N LEU A 132 -24.51 -16.97 29.93
CA LEU A 132 -25.57 -16.54 29.02
C LEU A 132 -25.58 -15.01 28.94
N ASN A 133 -25.81 -14.48 27.74
CA ASN A 133 -26.06 -13.05 27.50
C ASN A 133 -27.44 -12.87 26.88
N LEU A 134 -28.31 -12.11 27.54
CA LEU A 134 -29.64 -11.79 27.03
C LEU A 134 -29.54 -10.60 26.07
N GLU A 135 -29.73 -10.85 24.78
CA GLU A 135 -29.60 -9.84 23.72
C GLU A 135 -30.91 -9.05 23.52
N GLY A 136 -32.05 -9.64 23.87
CA GLY A 136 -33.35 -8.97 23.74
C GLY A 136 -34.54 -9.77 24.27
N ILE A 137 -35.61 -9.03 24.59
CA ILE A 137 -36.93 -9.58 24.92
C ILE A 137 -37.94 -8.96 23.95
N TYR A 138 -38.64 -9.81 23.21
CA TYR A 138 -39.56 -9.43 22.14
C TYR A 138 -40.98 -9.88 22.47
N PHE A 139 -41.97 -9.04 22.22
CA PHE A 139 -43.38 -9.32 22.51
C PHE A 139 -44.19 -9.29 21.22
N TYR A 140 -45.01 -10.33 20.98
CA TYR A 140 -45.77 -10.49 19.75
C TYR A 140 -47.27 -10.72 20.02
N PRO A 141 -48.17 -9.79 19.65
CA PRO A 141 -49.62 -10.01 19.71
C PRO A 141 -50.06 -10.92 18.55
N ASN A 142 -49.99 -12.23 18.76
CA ASN A 142 -50.29 -13.24 17.75
C ASN A 142 -51.02 -14.44 18.38
N THR A 143 -52.36 -14.43 18.32
CA THR A 143 -53.21 -15.47 18.92
C THR A 143 -52.91 -16.88 18.40
N SER A 144 -52.44 -17.00 17.15
CA SER A 144 -52.11 -18.31 16.57
C SER A 144 -50.91 -18.93 17.27
N TYR A 145 -49.87 -18.13 17.57
CA TYR A 145 -48.69 -18.62 18.28
C TYR A 145 -48.82 -18.54 19.81
N PHE A 146 -49.66 -17.65 20.33
CA PHE A 146 -49.98 -17.54 21.76
C PHE A 146 -50.33 -18.89 22.43
N GLN A 147 -51.16 -19.70 21.77
CA GLN A 147 -51.56 -21.04 22.25
C GLN A 147 -50.87 -22.18 21.50
N SER A 148 -49.81 -21.91 20.76
CA SER A 148 -49.12 -22.93 19.96
C SER A 148 -47.97 -23.57 20.73
N SER A 149 -47.59 -24.77 20.32
CA SER A 149 -46.37 -25.46 20.72
C SER A 149 -45.41 -25.66 19.53
N SER A 150 -45.66 -24.98 18.39
CA SER A 150 -44.88 -25.08 17.16
C SER A 150 -43.68 -24.13 17.16
N GLY A 151 -42.51 -24.65 17.54
CA GLY A 151 -41.30 -23.82 17.66
C GLY A 151 -40.72 -23.36 16.34
N ILE A 152 -40.80 -24.19 15.30
CA ILE A 152 -40.33 -23.82 13.96
C ILE A 152 -41.07 -22.57 13.47
N GLY A 153 -42.41 -22.59 13.50
CA GLY A 153 -43.21 -21.45 13.02
C GLY A 153 -43.02 -20.19 13.88
N MET A 154 -42.88 -20.36 15.20
CA MET A 154 -42.53 -19.26 16.10
C MET A 154 -41.17 -18.65 15.79
N ASN A 155 -40.14 -19.49 15.60
CA ASN A 155 -38.78 -19.04 15.35
C ASN A 155 -38.65 -18.36 13.98
N GLU A 156 -39.23 -18.95 12.94
CA GLU A 156 -39.30 -18.34 11.60
C GLU A 156 -39.99 -16.98 11.62
N PHE A 157 -41.10 -16.85 12.36
CA PHE A 157 -41.79 -15.57 12.51
C PHE A 157 -40.92 -14.57 13.27
N ALA A 158 -40.33 -14.95 14.40
CA ALA A 158 -39.51 -14.07 15.22
C ALA A 158 -38.31 -13.51 14.42
N ILE A 159 -37.62 -14.38 13.68
CA ILE A 159 -36.50 -14.03 12.80
C ILE A 159 -36.94 -13.15 11.64
N ALA A 160 -38.13 -13.39 11.06
CA ALA A 160 -38.66 -12.54 10.00
C ALA A 160 -38.96 -11.12 10.48
N GLN A 161 -39.36 -10.96 11.76
CA GLN A 161 -39.59 -9.65 12.36
C GLN A 161 -38.29 -8.99 12.86
N ASN A 162 -37.34 -9.78 13.36
CA ASN A 162 -36.10 -9.33 13.99
C ASN A 162 -34.92 -10.16 13.43
N PRO A 163 -34.37 -9.76 12.27
CA PRO A 163 -33.35 -10.56 11.58
C PRO A 163 -32.08 -10.83 12.39
N GLU A 164 -31.76 -9.97 13.37
CA GLU A 164 -30.64 -10.15 14.29
C GLU A 164 -30.76 -11.40 15.17
N CYS A 165 -31.99 -11.87 15.44
CA CYS A 165 -32.24 -13.09 16.23
C CYS A 165 -31.70 -14.37 15.58
N ARG A 166 -31.21 -14.30 14.33
CA ARG A 166 -30.46 -15.38 13.68
C ARG A 166 -29.10 -15.66 14.33
N ALA A 167 -28.61 -14.75 15.17
CA ALA A 167 -27.36 -14.87 15.91
C ALA A 167 -27.56 -15.40 17.34
N PHE A 168 -28.80 -15.65 17.79
CA PHE A 168 -29.13 -15.98 19.17
C PHE A 168 -29.86 -17.33 19.27
N ILE A 169 -29.76 -17.99 20.43
CA ILE A 169 -30.67 -19.08 20.79
C ILE A 169 -31.99 -18.45 21.24
N ASN A 170 -33.05 -18.72 20.51
CA ASN A 170 -34.36 -18.10 20.73
C ASN A 170 -35.19 -18.92 21.72
N ILE A 171 -35.71 -18.27 22.75
CA ILE A 171 -36.49 -18.85 23.84
C ILE A 171 -37.93 -18.37 23.68
N HIS A 172 -38.81 -19.24 23.20
CA HIS A 172 -40.21 -18.92 22.95
C HIS A 172 -41.09 -19.22 24.16
N MET A 173 -41.85 -18.25 24.63
CA MET A 173 -42.78 -18.37 25.75
C MET A 173 -44.22 -18.24 25.24
N SER A 174 -44.99 -19.33 25.35
CA SER A 174 -46.40 -19.41 24.96
C SER A 174 -47.29 -19.76 26.15
N ALA A 175 -48.57 -19.39 26.08
CA ALA A 175 -49.55 -19.70 27.11
C ALA A 175 -50.31 -21.01 26.87
N ASN A 176 -49.82 -21.91 26.00
CA ASN A 176 -50.48 -23.19 25.73
C ASN A 176 -50.51 -24.08 27.01
N PRO A 177 -51.69 -24.45 27.55
CA PRO A 177 -51.77 -25.24 28.78
C PRO A 177 -51.73 -26.76 28.55
N THR A 178 -51.69 -27.22 27.29
CA THR A 178 -51.88 -28.63 26.89
C THR A 178 -50.61 -29.35 26.42
N ALA A 179 -49.48 -28.64 26.30
CA ALA A 179 -48.21 -29.19 25.83
C ALA A 179 -47.22 -29.40 27.00
N THR A 180 -46.17 -30.19 26.77
CA THR A 180 -45.06 -30.42 27.69
C THR A 180 -44.43 -29.10 28.16
N HIS A 181 -44.05 -29.03 29.45
CA HIS A 181 -43.71 -27.78 30.16
C HIS A 181 -42.66 -26.91 29.45
N ALA A 182 -41.52 -27.49 29.09
CA ALA A 182 -40.53 -26.90 28.22
C ALA A 182 -39.88 -28.00 27.38
N TYR A 183 -39.36 -27.66 26.20
CA TYR A 183 -38.51 -28.54 25.43
C TYR A 183 -37.55 -27.74 24.56
N ALA A 184 -36.32 -28.23 24.42
CA ALA A 184 -35.34 -27.75 23.46
C ALA A 184 -35.48 -28.45 22.09
N THR A 185 -35.23 -27.71 21.02
CA THR A 185 -34.98 -28.26 19.69
C THR A 185 -33.57 -27.86 19.25
N PHE A 186 -32.88 -28.77 18.58
CA PHE A 186 -31.58 -28.52 17.98
C PHE A 186 -31.54 -28.98 16.52
N SER A 187 -30.68 -28.34 15.74
CA SER A 187 -30.47 -28.65 14.32
C SER A 187 -30.09 -30.12 14.10
N ARG A 188 -30.76 -30.74 13.12
CA ARG A 188 -30.39 -32.05 12.56
C ARG A 188 -29.52 -31.83 11.32
N THR A 189 -28.58 -32.73 11.10
CA THR A 189 -27.80 -32.81 9.86
C THR A 189 -28.73 -32.79 8.63
N GLY A 190 -28.63 -31.73 7.82
CA GLY A 190 -29.36 -31.56 6.56
C GLY A 190 -30.73 -30.85 6.61
N LEU A 191 -31.16 -30.29 7.74
CA LEU A 191 -32.36 -29.41 7.82
C LEU A 191 -31.97 -27.92 7.97
N SER A 192 -32.92 -27.00 7.83
CA SER A 192 -32.64 -25.55 7.77
C SER A 192 -31.87 -25.06 9.00
N LEU A 193 -30.90 -24.17 8.79
CA LEU A 193 -29.95 -23.64 9.78
C LEU A 193 -30.61 -22.89 10.96
N GLU A 194 -31.91 -22.93 11.18
CA GLU A 194 -32.64 -22.07 12.14
C GLU A 194 -33.42 -22.86 13.18
N GLN A 195 -32.95 -24.05 13.57
CA GLN A 195 -33.69 -24.97 14.45
C GLN A 195 -33.16 -25.08 15.90
N ASN A 196 -32.24 -24.20 16.33
CA ASN A 196 -31.78 -24.17 17.73
C ASN A 196 -32.60 -23.15 18.52
N TYR A 197 -33.66 -23.62 19.17
CA TYR A 197 -34.56 -22.81 19.98
C TYR A 197 -35.12 -23.62 21.16
N LEU A 198 -35.64 -22.91 22.15
CA LEU A 198 -36.36 -23.47 23.28
C LEU A 198 -37.83 -23.05 23.20
N ILE A 199 -38.74 -23.92 23.58
CA ILE A 199 -40.13 -23.53 23.84
C ILE A 199 -40.48 -23.80 25.28
N TRP A 200 -41.13 -22.81 25.88
CA TRP A 200 -41.83 -22.90 27.13
C TRP A 200 -43.34 -22.78 26.88
N THR A 201 -44.13 -23.73 27.39
CA THR A 201 -45.59 -23.67 27.34
C THR A 201 -46.21 -23.62 28.73
N GLY A 202 -47.28 -22.83 28.88
CA GLY A 202 -48.13 -22.85 30.08
C GLY A 202 -47.61 -22.07 31.29
N TYR A 203 -46.60 -21.20 31.13
CA TYR A 203 -46.10 -20.29 32.16
C TYR A 203 -46.26 -18.82 31.69
N HIS A 204 -47.23 -18.10 32.28
CA HIS A 204 -47.60 -16.73 31.92
C HIS A 204 -47.64 -15.81 33.15
N GLY A 205 -47.37 -14.52 32.94
CA GLY A 205 -47.10 -13.51 33.99
C GLY A 205 -48.24 -13.17 34.96
N ASP A 206 -49.38 -13.89 34.93
CA ASP A 206 -50.49 -13.70 35.87
C ASP A 206 -50.41 -14.64 37.10
N GLY A 207 -49.35 -15.46 37.19
CA GLY A 207 -49.16 -16.41 38.29
C GLY A 207 -50.07 -17.64 38.20
N THR A 208 -50.85 -17.80 37.13
CA THR A 208 -51.62 -19.00 36.84
C THR A 208 -50.89 -19.84 35.80
N GLY A 209 -50.53 -21.06 36.18
CA GLY A 209 -49.89 -22.02 35.28
C GLY A 209 -50.39 -23.41 35.63
N THR A 210 -50.82 -24.17 34.64
CA THR A 210 -51.32 -25.55 34.83
C THR A 210 -50.19 -26.59 34.92
N GLY A 211 -48.91 -26.15 34.89
CA GLY A 211 -47.74 -27.01 34.97
C GLY A 211 -47.35 -27.38 36.41
N SER A 212 -47.25 -28.66 36.71
CA SER A 212 -46.89 -29.19 38.04
C SER A 212 -45.49 -28.77 38.51
N GLY A 213 -45.34 -28.50 39.81
CA GLY A 213 -44.06 -28.52 40.56
C GLY A 213 -43.30 -27.20 40.66
N ALA A 214 -42.82 -26.66 39.54
CA ALA A 214 -41.93 -25.48 39.55
C ALA A 214 -42.67 -24.14 39.77
N VAL A 215 -43.93 -24.06 39.35
CA VAL A 215 -44.75 -22.82 39.37
C VAL A 215 -45.05 -22.33 40.80
N GLY A 216 -44.90 -23.20 41.81
CA GLY A 216 -45.02 -22.82 43.23
C GLY A 216 -43.71 -22.38 43.91
N ASN A 217 -42.54 -22.51 43.25
CA ASN A 217 -41.20 -22.39 43.86
C ASN A 217 -40.37 -21.18 43.38
N GLY A 218 -40.96 -20.25 42.60
CA GLY A 218 -40.33 -18.98 42.22
C GLY A 218 -39.29 -19.05 41.09
N ASN A 219 -38.65 -17.92 40.79
CA ASN A 219 -37.75 -17.71 39.64
C ASN A 219 -36.59 -18.73 39.56
N TRP A 220 -36.16 -19.30 40.69
CA TRP A 220 -35.08 -20.29 40.75
C TRP A 220 -35.42 -21.58 39.99
N ALA A 221 -36.61 -22.15 40.25
CA ALA A 221 -37.04 -23.39 39.61
C ALA A 221 -37.21 -23.23 38.09
N VAL A 222 -37.66 -22.05 37.66
CA VAL A 222 -37.76 -21.66 36.26
C VAL A 222 -36.36 -21.63 35.62
N SER A 223 -35.41 -21.01 36.29
CA SER A 223 -34.02 -20.89 35.80
C SER A 223 -33.29 -22.23 35.76
N GLN A 224 -33.56 -23.14 36.71
CA GLN A 224 -33.06 -24.51 36.70
C GLN A 224 -33.56 -25.29 35.48
N LEU A 225 -34.87 -25.23 35.19
CA LEU A 225 -35.45 -25.87 34.02
C LEU A 225 -34.90 -25.27 32.73
N LEU A 226 -34.79 -23.95 32.65
CA LEU A 226 -34.13 -23.28 31.52
C LEU A 226 -32.71 -23.80 31.30
N THR A 227 -31.93 -23.95 32.38
CA THR A 227 -30.57 -24.47 32.33
C THR A 227 -30.54 -25.92 31.83
N HIS A 228 -31.46 -26.76 32.27
CA HIS A 228 -31.63 -28.14 31.80
C HIS A 228 -31.89 -28.20 30.29
N GLU A 229 -32.85 -27.42 29.80
CA GLU A 229 -33.19 -27.39 28.37
C GLU A 229 -32.05 -26.79 27.52
N LEU A 230 -31.36 -25.77 28.03
CA LEU A 230 -30.12 -25.29 27.39
C LEU A 230 -29.04 -26.37 27.37
N GLY A 231 -28.96 -27.23 28.40
CA GLY A 231 -28.11 -28.42 28.42
C GLY A 231 -28.33 -29.32 27.20
N HIS A 232 -29.59 -29.52 26.78
CA HIS A 232 -29.90 -30.24 25.54
C HIS A 232 -29.40 -29.54 24.28
N ILE A 233 -29.59 -28.22 24.16
CA ILE A 233 -29.04 -27.46 23.03
C ILE A 233 -27.50 -27.55 23.02
N LEU A 234 -26.90 -27.61 24.20
CA LEU A 234 -25.46 -27.75 24.42
C LEU A 234 -24.97 -29.21 24.45
N GLY A 235 -25.77 -30.16 23.96
CA GLY A 235 -25.33 -31.52 23.62
C GLY A 235 -25.37 -32.53 24.78
N LEU A 236 -26.09 -32.24 25.86
CA LEU A 236 -26.31 -33.17 26.96
C LEU A 236 -27.64 -33.90 26.83
N CYS A 237 -27.72 -35.12 27.37
CA CYS A 237 -28.95 -35.89 27.52
C CYS A 237 -29.23 -36.23 28.98
N HIS A 238 -30.42 -36.81 29.23
CA HIS A 238 -30.82 -37.20 30.57
C HIS A 238 -29.90 -38.29 31.13
N THR A 239 -29.48 -38.11 32.38
CA THR A 239 -28.73 -39.11 33.15
C THR A 239 -29.64 -40.18 33.77
N SER A 240 -30.95 -39.95 33.73
CA SER A 240 -31.98 -40.88 34.14
C SER A 240 -32.53 -41.68 32.95
N CYS A 241 -33.16 -42.82 33.24
CA CYS A 241 -33.59 -43.73 32.20
C CYS A 241 -34.85 -43.26 31.48
N CYS A 242 -35.05 -43.89 30.33
CA CYS A 242 -36.36 -44.15 29.72
C CYS A 242 -36.98 -42.99 28.92
N ASP A 243 -36.23 -41.92 28.68
CA ASP A 243 -36.52 -40.86 27.70
C ASP A 243 -35.84 -41.15 26.34
N PRO A 244 -36.40 -40.66 25.21
CA PRO A 244 -35.71 -40.62 23.91
C PRO A 244 -34.32 -39.95 23.90
N CYS A 245 -34.04 -38.96 24.75
CA CYS A 245 -32.70 -38.38 24.94
C CYS A 245 -32.09 -38.83 26.27
N LYS A 246 -31.45 -39.99 26.27
CA LYS A 246 -30.73 -40.51 27.43
C LYS A 246 -29.25 -40.69 27.14
N GLU A 247 -28.42 -40.45 28.14
CA GLU A 247 -26.98 -40.67 28.06
C GLU A 247 -26.67 -42.16 27.82
N SER A 248 -25.54 -42.41 27.15
CA SER A 248 -25.06 -43.79 26.98
C SER A 248 -24.51 -44.32 28.29
N ILE A 249 -24.96 -45.51 28.70
CA ILE A 249 -24.36 -46.29 29.79
C ILE A 249 -23.38 -47.37 29.26
N ASP A 250 -23.16 -47.39 27.94
CA ASP A 250 -22.16 -48.26 27.31
C ASP A 250 -20.76 -47.63 27.48
N PRO A 251 -19.84 -48.27 28.23
CA PRO A 251 -18.49 -47.75 28.45
C PRO A 251 -17.63 -47.71 27.17
N THR A 252 -18.06 -48.35 26.08
CA THR A 252 -17.38 -48.26 24.77
C THR A 252 -17.80 -47.04 23.96
N ASN A 253 -18.87 -46.36 24.37
CA ASN A 253 -19.26 -45.10 23.76
C ASN A 253 -18.19 -44.03 24.09
N ILE A 254 -17.74 -43.33 23.07
CA ILE A 254 -16.74 -42.26 23.19
C ILE A 254 -17.15 -41.12 24.11
N ASP A 255 -18.46 -40.89 24.21
CA ASP A 255 -19.08 -39.88 25.06
C ASP A 255 -19.65 -40.52 26.33
N PHE A 256 -19.19 -41.71 26.72
CA PHE A 256 -19.57 -42.30 28.01
C PHE A 256 -19.18 -41.38 29.18
N LEU A 257 -20.15 -41.04 30.03
CA LEU A 257 -19.96 -40.20 31.22
C LEU A 257 -19.50 -41.07 32.40
N SER A 258 -18.22 -41.48 32.38
CA SER A 258 -17.61 -42.26 33.46
C SER A 258 -17.55 -41.53 34.80
N ASP A 259 -17.75 -40.21 34.79
CA ASP A 259 -17.81 -39.33 35.95
C ASP A 259 -19.25 -39.04 36.43
N VAL A 260 -20.23 -39.74 35.85
CA VAL A 260 -21.63 -39.76 36.27
C VAL A 260 -22.05 -41.18 36.63
N PHE A 261 -21.71 -42.18 35.82
CA PHE A 261 -22.14 -43.58 36.02
C PHE A 261 -21.06 -44.43 36.69
N VAL A 262 -21.34 -44.96 37.89
CA VAL A 262 -20.38 -45.73 38.71
C VAL A 262 -20.50 -47.25 38.51
N GLY A 263 -19.38 -47.89 38.16
CA GLY A 263 -19.13 -49.34 38.21
C GLY A 263 -19.86 -50.21 37.17
N PRO A 264 -19.37 -51.42 36.84
CA PRO A 264 -20.21 -52.44 36.23
C PRO A 264 -21.06 -53.16 37.30
N PRO A 265 -22.37 -53.40 37.07
CA PRO A 265 -23.13 -52.94 35.91
C PRO A 265 -23.47 -51.45 35.99
N TYR A 266 -23.22 -50.71 34.90
CA TYR A 266 -23.61 -49.31 34.79
C TYR A 266 -25.14 -49.20 34.74
N SER A 267 -25.70 -48.25 35.50
CA SER A 267 -27.15 -48.07 35.60
C SER A 267 -27.53 -46.60 35.56
N TYR A 268 -28.72 -46.33 35.02
CA TYR A 268 -29.29 -45.00 35.00
C TYR A 268 -29.71 -44.54 36.40
N HIS A 269 -29.55 -43.25 36.67
CA HIS A 269 -30.06 -42.63 37.89
C HIS A 269 -31.60 -42.57 37.90
N GLN A 270 -32.20 -42.49 39.08
CA GLN A 270 -33.62 -42.19 39.19
C GLN A 270 -33.85 -40.70 38.88
N GLY A 271 -34.85 -40.40 38.06
CA GLY A 271 -35.24 -39.03 37.71
C GLY A 271 -36.63 -38.69 38.26
N GLY A 272 -36.83 -37.43 38.64
CA GLY A 272 -38.13 -36.94 39.08
C GLY A 272 -38.03 -35.77 40.07
N TRP A 273 -38.88 -34.76 39.87
CA TRP A 273 -38.84 -33.50 40.62
C TRP A 273 -38.91 -33.67 42.14
N LEU A 274 -39.65 -34.67 42.63
CA LEU A 274 -39.88 -34.91 44.06
C LEU A 274 -38.84 -35.83 44.71
N LEU A 275 -37.85 -36.32 43.97
CA LEU A 275 -36.78 -37.14 44.52
C LEU A 275 -35.74 -36.24 45.21
N ASP A 276 -35.31 -36.65 46.40
CA ASP A 276 -34.24 -35.99 47.15
C ASP A 276 -32.88 -36.54 46.69
N PRO A 277 -32.05 -35.75 45.99
CA PRO A 277 -30.77 -36.19 45.46
C PRO A 277 -29.71 -36.46 46.54
N PHE A 278 -29.94 -36.08 47.80
CA PHE A 278 -29.01 -36.33 48.91
C PHE A 278 -29.42 -37.55 49.76
N SER A 279 -30.49 -38.24 49.37
CA SER A 279 -31.01 -39.38 50.13
C SER A 279 -30.36 -40.68 49.71
N SER A 280 -29.84 -41.44 50.68
CA SER A 280 -29.34 -42.79 50.47
C SER A 280 -30.41 -43.83 50.12
N SER A 281 -31.69 -43.43 50.02
CA SER A 281 -32.83 -44.32 49.72
C SER A 281 -33.17 -44.40 48.24
N ASN A 282 -32.54 -43.58 47.39
CA ASN A 282 -32.77 -43.53 45.95
C ASN A 282 -31.42 -43.38 45.22
N THR A 283 -31.43 -43.45 43.88
CA THR A 283 -30.25 -43.25 43.02
C THR A 283 -30.31 -41.95 42.23
N ALA A 284 -31.16 -41.00 42.67
CA ALA A 284 -31.25 -39.69 42.04
C ALA A 284 -30.07 -38.84 42.49
N THR A 285 -29.51 -38.05 41.56
CA THR A 285 -28.40 -37.15 41.85
C THR A 285 -28.81 -35.71 41.60
N ASN A 286 -28.00 -34.78 42.08
CA ASN A 286 -28.19 -33.35 41.78
C ASN A 286 -27.65 -32.94 40.41
N ASN A 287 -27.40 -33.90 39.50
CA ASN A 287 -26.99 -33.58 38.14
C ASN A 287 -28.09 -32.77 37.43
N ILE A 288 -27.70 -31.71 36.71
CA ILE A 288 -28.63 -30.81 36.02
C ILE A 288 -29.53 -31.56 35.02
N MET A 289 -29.05 -32.66 34.42
CA MET A 289 -29.78 -33.52 33.49
C MET A 289 -30.54 -34.67 34.18
N GLY A 290 -30.61 -34.69 35.52
CA GLY A 290 -31.29 -35.71 36.32
C GLY A 290 -32.75 -35.38 36.68
N SER A 291 -33.19 -34.14 36.42
CA SER A 291 -34.58 -33.68 36.63
C SER A 291 -35.08 -33.77 38.08
N THR A 292 -34.21 -33.49 39.07
CA THR A 292 -34.56 -33.39 40.51
C THR A 292 -34.71 -31.92 40.93
N SER A 293 -35.46 -31.63 42.01
CA SER A 293 -35.61 -30.23 42.48
C SER A 293 -34.30 -29.60 42.97
N GLY A 294 -33.32 -30.42 43.36
CA GLY A 294 -31.99 -29.99 43.79
C GLY A 294 -30.94 -29.98 42.67
N ALA A 295 -31.34 -30.12 41.40
CA ALA A 295 -30.42 -30.23 40.29
C ALA A 295 -29.62 -28.93 40.05
N GLY A 296 -28.29 -29.03 40.07
CA GLY A 296 -27.39 -27.87 39.88
C GLY A 296 -25.95 -28.24 39.53
N TYR A 297 -25.66 -29.53 39.38
CA TYR A 297 -24.32 -30.05 39.09
C TYR A 297 -24.16 -30.46 37.62
N PHE A 298 -23.10 -29.96 36.98
CA PHE A 298 -22.51 -30.48 35.75
C PHE A 298 -21.25 -31.27 36.09
N SER A 299 -21.11 -32.48 35.54
CA SER A 299 -19.87 -33.25 35.68
C SER A 299 -18.75 -32.68 34.80
N PRO A 300 -17.46 -32.88 35.13
CA PRO A 300 -16.34 -32.46 34.28
C PRO A 300 -16.47 -32.90 32.81
N LEU A 301 -16.89 -34.13 32.52
CA LEU A 301 -17.09 -34.63 31.16
C LEU A 301 -18.28 -33.97 30.47
N GLN A 302 -19.37 -33.65 31.18
CA GLN A 302 -20.47 -32.85 30.63
C GLN A 302 -19.98 -31.44 30.25
N MET A 303 -19.18 -30.78 31.11
CA MET A 303 -18.57 -29.49 30.77
C MET A 303 -17.67 -29.62 29.53
N GLY A 304 -16.82 -30.64 29.49
CA GLY A 304 -15.96 -30.92 28.35
C GLY A 304 -16.74 -31.14 27.05
N ARG A 305 -17.88 -31.84 27.12
CA ARG A 305 -18.76 -32.03 25.98
C ARG A 305 -19.35 -30.71 25.48
N ILE A 306 -19.83 -29.85 26.37
CA ILE A 306 -20.36 -28.52 26.01
C ILE A 306 -19.27 -27.69 25.32
N HIS A 307 -18.07 -27.62 25.90
CA HIS A 307 -16.96 -26.86 25.33
C HIS A 307 -16.51 -27.39 23.98
N ARG A 308 -16.42 -28.73 23.82
CA ARG A 308 -16.12 -29.40 22.56
C ARG A 308 -17.16 -29.05 21.51
N LEU A 309 -18.45 -29.13 21.85
CA LEU A 309 -19.56 -28.82 20.94
C LEU A 309 -19.48 -27.37 20.45
N LEU A 310 -19.29 -26.41 21.35
CA LEU A 310 -19.17 -24.99 20.99
C LEU A 310 -17.91 -24.66 20.17
N SER A 311 -16.95 -25.59 20.09
CA SER A 311 -15.75 -25.46 19.26
C SER A 311 -15.80 -26.29 17.97
N LEU A 312 -16.55 -27.40 17.89
CA LEU A 312 -16.53 -28.27 16.71
C LEU A 312 -17.83 -28.27 15.90
N ASP A 313 -18.95 -27.85 16.50
CA ASP A 313 -20.24 -27.85 15.81
C ASP A 313 -20.56 -26.50 15.17
N LYS A 314 -20.44 -26.46 13.85
CA LYS A 314 -20.69 -25.28 13.03
C LYS A 314 -22.09 -24.68 13.15
N ASP A 315 -23.09 -25.48 13.51
CA ASP A 315 -24.46 -24.97 13.66
C ASP A 315 -24.61 -24.11 14.92
N ARG A 316 -23.71 -24.29 15.89
CA ARG A 316 -23.72 -23.64 17.21
C ARG A 316 -22.70 -22.51 17.35
N TRP A 317 -21.67 -22.48 16.50
CA TRP A 317 -20.61 -21.45 16.52
C TRP A 317 -21.13 -20.01 16.54
N ARG A 318 -22.23 -19.73 15.84
CA ARG A 318 -22.79 -18.37 15.75
C ARG A 318 -23.36 -17.83 17.07
N TYR A 319 -23.71 -18.71 18.00
CA TYR A 319 -24.41 -18.33 19.24
C TYR A 319 -23.45 -18.04 20.39
N ALA A 320 -22.17 -18.42 20.28
CA ALA A 320 -21.21 -18.27 21.35
C ALA A 320 -20.16 -17.21 21.02
N SER A 321 -19.75 -16.43 22.02
CA SER A 321 -18.57 -15.55 21.98
C SER A 321 -17.70 -15.82 23.21
N GLY A 322 -16.54 -15.19 23.30
CA GLY A 322 -15.62 -15.34 24.43
C GLY A 322 -14.17 -15.38 23.95
N TYR A 323 -13.25 -15.10 24.87
CA TYR A 323 -11.82 -15.10 24.59
C TYR A 323 -11.05 -15.56 25.83
N SER A 324 -9.95 -16.29 25.62
CA SER A 324 -8.92 -16.55 26.62
C SER A 324 -7.62 -15.86 26.20
N GLU A 325 -6.96 -15.24 27.17
CA GLU A 325 -5.60 -14.70 26.99
C GLU A 325 -4.55 -15.82 26.93
N ASP A 326 -4.88 -17.02 27.41
CA ASP A 326 -4.01 -18.20 27.32
C ASP A 326 -4.12 -18.85 25.93
N PRO A 327 -3.01 -18.94 25.16
CA PRO A 327 -3.04 -19.46 23.78
C PRO A 327 -3.20 -20.98 23.71
N LEU A 328 -3.71 -21.47 22.58
CA LEU A 328 -3.64 -22.88 22.20
C LEU A 328 -2.28 -23.14 21.55
N GLU A 329 -1.39 -23.88 22.23
CA GLU A 329 -0.07 -24.19 21.70
C GLU A 329 -0.05 -25.52 20.92
N ILE A 330 0.56 -25.48 19.73
CA ILE A 330 0.88 -26.65 18.90
C ILE A 330 2.38 -26.90 19.01
N SER A 331 2.74 -27.85 19.86
CA SER A 331 4.13 -28.21 20.20
C SER A 331 4.64 -29.50 19.54
N GLN A 332 3.84 -30.08 18.64
CA GLN A 332 4.19 -31.21 17.80
C GLN A 332 3.46 -31.08 16.46
N ASN A 333 3.87 -31.86 15.46
CA ASN A 333 3.21 -31.84 14.16
C ASN A 333 1.76 -32.33 14.28
N GLU A 334 0.80 -31.53 13.84
CA GLU A 334 -0.63 -31.86 13.85
C GLU A 334 -1.27 -31.64 12.45
N VAL A 335 -2.29 -32.43 12.14
CA VAL A 335 -3.15 -32.30 10.95
C VAL A 335 -4.59 -32.07 11.38
N TRP A 336 -5.15 -30.93 10.97
CA TRP A 336 -6.53 -30.53 11.23
C TRP A 336 -7.36 -30.67 9.95
N ASP A 337 -8.00 -31.83 9.80
CA ASP A 337 -8.92 -32.19 8.73
C ASP A 337 -10.39 -32.11 9.16
N PHE A 338 -10.67 -31.26 10.14
CA PHE A 338 -11.98 -31.07 10.76
C PHE A 338 -12.24 -29.58 11.04
N PRO A 339 -13.51 -29.15 11.09
CA PRO A 339 -13.84 -27.76 11.37
C PRO A 339 -13.66 -27.44 12.86
N ILE A 340 -13.08 -26.27 13.18
CA ILE A 340 -12.93 -25.83 14.58
C ILE A 340 -13.09 -24.30 14.72
N LYS A 341 -13.76 -23.88 15.79
CA LYS A 341 -13.81 -22.50 16.25
C LYS A 341 -12.91 -22.31 17.47
N LEU A 342 -12.04 -21.31 17.37
CA LEU A 342 -11.07 -20.94 18.40
C LEU A 342 -11.53 -19.69 19.16
N TYR A 343 -11.39 -19.76 20.48
CA TYR A 343 -11.71 -18.70 21.45
C TYR A 343 -10.43 -18.18 22.14
N GLN A 344 -9.28 -18.35 21.51
CA GLN A 344 -7.95 -17.97 22.01
C GLN A 344 -6.99 -17.91 20.83
N ASP A 345 -5.85 -17.26 21.01
CA ASP A 345 -4.78 -17.24 20.00
C ASP A 345 -4.22 -18.66 19.77
N LEU A 346 -3.85 -18.96 18.52
CA LEU A 346 -3.21 -20.22 18.14
C LEU A 346 -1.70 -19.98 17.97
N VAL A 347 -0.87 -20.67 18.74
CA VAL A 347 0.59 -20.52 18.68
C VAL A 347 1.21 -21.83 18.18
N ILE A 348 1.89 -21.77 17.03
CA ILE A 348 2.66 -22.91 16.51
C ILE A 348 4.08 -22.77 17.00
N LYS A 349 4.49 -23.68 17.88
CA LYS A 349 5.80 -23.64 18.55
C LYS A 349 6.92 -24.05 17.62
N SER A 350 8.11 -23.53 17.87
CA SER A 350 9.33 -23.86 17.13
C SER A 350 9.50 -25.37 16.91
N GLY A 351 9.87 -25.76 15.69
CA GLY A 351 10.06 -27.17 15.30
C GLY A 351 8.77 -27.95 15.01
N SER A 352 7.60 -27.31 15.10
CA SER A 352 6.30 -27.94 14.85
C SER A 352 5.68 -27.46 13.53
N THR A 353 4.87 -28.31 12.92
CA THR A 353 4.09 -28.01 11.72
C THR A 353 2.61 -28.25 11.97
N LEU A 354 1.77 -27.25 11.71
CA LEU A 354 0.33 -27.41 11.67
C LEU A 354 -0.14 -27.46 10.21
N THR A 355 -0.79 -28.56 9.81
CA THR A 355 -1.44 -28.65 8.50
C THR A 355 -2.95 -28.53 8.65
N VAL A 356 -3.57 -27.54 8.01
CA VAL A 356 -5.01 -27.28 8.04
C VAL A 356 -5.63 -27.60 6.68
N GLN A 357 -6.62 -28.49 6.68
CA GLN A 357 -7.34 -28.96 5.48
C GLN A 357 -8.84 -28.61 5.49
N CYS A 358 -9.31 -28.01 6.59
CA CYS A 358 -10.70 -27.66 6.81
C CYS A 358 -10.82 -26.21 7.32
N LYS A 359 -12.02 -25.82 7.75
CA LYS A 359 -12.35 -24.46 8.18
C LYS A 359 -12.00 -24.19 9.64
N ILE A 360 -11.29 -23.10 9.89
CA ILE A 360 -11.06 -22.55 11.23
C ILE A 360 -11.79 -21.21 11.36
N GLU A 361 -12.67 -21.07 12.36
CA GLU A 361 -13.30 -19.81 12.73
C GLU A 361 -12.63 -19.18 13.96
N PHE A 362 -12.31 -17.90 13.88
CA PHE A 362 -11.73 -17.13 14.98
C PHE A 362 -12.76 -16.17 15.56
N VAL A 363 -12.79 -16.02 16.88
CA VAL A 363 -13.39 -14.84 17.53
C VAL A 363 -12.56 -13.59 17.20
N LYS A 364 -13.13 -12.40 17.40
CA LYS A 364 -12.52 -11.14 16.97
C LYS A 364 -11.11 -10.92 17.55
N GLU A 365 -10.94 -11.32 18.80
CA GLU A 365 -9.72 -11.18 19.58
C GLU A 365 -8.67 -12.24 19.26
N ALA A 366 -9.01 -13.30 18.51
CA ALA A 366 -8.10 -14.41 18.26
C ALA A 366 -7.35 -14.27 16.92
N GLY A 367 -6.11 -14.74 16.89
CA GLY A 367 -5.24 -14.82 15.72
C GLY A 367 -4.32 -16.05 15.74
N ILE A 368 -3.37 -16.09 14.80
CA ILE A 368 -2.35 -17.13 14.72
C ILE A 368 -0.97 -16.50 14.87
N ILE A 369 -0.11 -17.10 15.70
CA ILE A 369 1.30 -16.75 15.85
C ILE A 369 2.14 -17.96 15.46
N ILE A 370 3.11 -17.73 14.58
CA ILE A 370 4.06 -18.75 14.12
C ILE A 370 5.45 -18.38 14.63
N GLU A 371 6.05 -19.23 15.45
CA GLU A 371 7.40 -19.03 16.00
C GLU A 371 8.51 -19.38 14.98
N PRO A 372 9.75 -18.91 15.18
CA PRO A 372 10.88 -19.29 14.33
C PRO A 372 11.06 -20.81 14.26
N GLY A 373 11.24 -21.35 13.05
CA GLY A 373 11.38 -22.80 12.84
C GLY A 373 10.06 -23.58 12.84
N ALA A 374 8.92 -22.90 12.94
CA ALA A 374 7.60 -23.49 12.82
C ALA A 374 6.96 -23.23 11.45
N GLU A 375 6.04 -24.09 11.03
CA GLU A 375 5.33 -23.97 9.75
C GLU A 375 3.80 -24.11 9.90
N LEU A 376 3.05 -23.21 9.29
CA LEU A 376 1.62 -23.38 9.01
C LEU A 376 1.42 -23.74 7.54
N ILE A 377 0.76 -24.85 7.27
CA ILE A 377 0.37 -25.27 5.93
C ILE A 377 -1.15 -25.21 5.80
N LEU A 378 -1.66 -24.33 4.96
CA LEU A 378 -3.06 -24.37 4.50
C LEU A 378 -3.13 -25.17 3.21
N ASP A 379 -3.70 -26.37 3.28
CA ASP A 379 -3.85 -27.31 2.16
C ASP A 379 -5.34 -27.47 1.84
N GLY A 380 -5.88 -26.52 1.07
CA GLY A 380 -7.33 -26.33 0.92
C GLY A 380 -8.04 -25.88 2.21
N GLY A 381 -7.29 -25.55 3.27
CA GLY A 381 -7.83 -25.05 4.54
C GLY A 381 -8.30 -23.59 4.44
N HIS A 382 -9.32 -23.25 5.24
CA HIS A 382 -9.94 -21.92 5.25
C HIS A 382 -9.82 -21.26 6.63
N LEU A 383 -9.23 -20.07 6.71
CA LEU A 383 -9.19 -19.24 7.91
C LEU A 383 -10.17 -18.07 7.78
N THR A 384 -11.07 -17.90 8.76
CA THR A 384 -12.06 -16.82 8.72
C THR A 384 -12.53 -16.41 10.12
N LYS A 385 -13.21 -15.26 10.20
CA LYS A 385 -13.96 -14.85 11.40
C LYS A 385 -15.18 -15.73 11.66
N THR A 386 -15.61 -15.71 12.91
CA THR A 386 -16.90 -16.25 13.37
C THR A 386 -18.05 -15.51 12.68
N LYS A 387 -19.13 -16.24 12.37
CA LYS A 387 -20.36 -15.66 11.80
C LYS A 387 -20.90 -14.51 12.68
N TYR A 388 -21.29 -13.40 12.04
CA TYR A 388 -21.76 -12.15 12.66
C TYR A 388 -20.73 -11.31 13.43
N GLU A 389 -19.48 -11.74 13.56
CA GLU A 389 -18.38 -10.86 13.96
C GLU A 389 -17.95 -9.97 12.79
N THR A 390 -17.16 -8.93 13.03
CA THR A 390 -16.69 -8.02 11.96
C THR A 390 -15.39 -8.49 11.32
N GLU A 391 -14.44 -8.98 12.12
CA GLU A 391 -13.09 -9.37 11.71
C GLU A 391 -12.46 -10.33 12.73
N TRP A 392 -11.25 -10.83 12.45
CA TRP A 392 -10.35 -11.52 13.38
C TRP A 392 -8.91 -10.99 13.22
N LYS A 393 -7.99 -11.27 14.16
CA LYS A 393 -6.68 -10.61 14.18
C LYS A 393 -5.81 -10.88 12.95
N GLY A 394 -5.85 -12.09 12.39
CA GLY A 394 -4.98 -12.53 11.30
C GLY A 394 -3.80 -13.41 11.72
N VAL A 395 -2.82 -13.57 10.83
CA VAL A 395 -1.61 -14.39 11.06
C VAL A 395 -0.36 -13.52 11.24
N TYR A 396 0.42 -13.77 12.28
CA TYR A 396 1.68 -13.10 12.58
C TYR A 396 2.84 -14.08 12.49
N LEU A 397 3.82 -13.75 11.65
CA LEU A 397 5.05 -14.51 11.52
C LEU A 397 6.11 -13.88 12.44
N HIS A 398 6.33 -14.49 13.61
CA HIS A 398 7.32 -14.05 14.58
C HIS A 398 8.71 -14.54 14.15
N GLY A 399 9.42 -13.72 13.38
CA GLY A 399 10.74 -14.03 12.83
C GLY A 399 11.91 -13.64 13.72
N ASN A 400 13.09 -13.58 13.11
CA ASN A 400 14.31 -13.03 13.68
C ASN A 400 15.04 -12.21 12.61
N SER A 401 15.05 -10.88 12.73
CA SER A 401 15.64 -9.99 11.73
C SER A 401 17.15 -10.22 11.53
N ASN A 402 17.83 -10.84 12.50
CA ASN A 402 19.25 -11.15 12.46
C ASN A 402 19.56 -12.58 11.97
N SER A 403 18.58 -13.31 11.44
CA SER A 403 18.76 -14.66 10.88
C SER A 403 18.33 -14.76 9.42
N VAL A 404 18.99 -15.61 8.63
CA VAL A 404 18.63 -15.88 7.22
C VAL A 404 17.23 -16.49 7.08
N GLN A 405 16.57 -16.24 5.95
CA GLN A 405 15.26 -16.80 5.61
C GLN A 405 15.34 -18.28 5.21
N THR A 406 15.55 -19.13 6.20
CA THR A 406 15.41 -20.59 6.08
C THR A 406 14.24 -21.04 6.95
N ALA A 407 13.55 -22.11 6.54
CA ALA A 407 12.43 -22.67 7.30
C ALA A 407 12.81 -23.16 8.72
N LEU A 408 14.12 -23.33 9.00
CA LEU A 408 14.62 -23.68 10.33
C LEU A 408 14.75 -22.47 11.25
N LEU A 409 15.06 -21.29 10.70
CA LEU A 409 15.40 -20.09 11.46
C LEU A 409 14.32 -19.01 11.43
N GLN A 410 13.36 -19.13 10.51
CA GLN A 410 12.24 -18.22 10.36
C GLN A 410 10.92 -18.98 10.41
N PRO A 411 9.83 -18.34 10.84
CA PRO A 411 8.49 -18.87 10.68
C PRO A 411 8.13 -18.94 9.20
N LYS A 412 7.37 -19.96 8.83
CA LYS A 412 6.91 -20.16 7.45
C LYS A 412 5.41 -20.37 7.40
N ILE A 413 4.78 -19.77 6.39
CA ILE A 413 3.41 -20.12 5.99
C ILE A 413 3.39 -20.57 4.53
N THR A 414 2.72 -21.69 4.29
CA THR A 414 2.51 -22.28 2.96
C THR A 414 1.00 -22.33 2.67
N LEU A 415 0.55 -21.71 1.58
CA LEU A 415 -0.84 -21.77 1.12
C LEU A 415 -0.89 -22.46 -0.24
N LYS A 416 -1.74 -23.48 -0.37
CA LYS A 416 -1.87 -24.28 -1.60
C LYS A 416 -3.26 -24.90 -1.73
N ASN A 417 -3.56 -25.41 -2.92
CA ASN A 417 -4.76 -26.19 -3.22
C ASN A 417 -6.06 -25.46 -2.82
N ASP A 418 -6.24 -24.22 -3.29
CA ASP A 418 -7.41 -23.38 -2.99
C ASP A 418 -7.53 -22.93 -1.51
N ALA A 419 -6.41 -22.87 -0.79
CA ALA A 419 -6.38 -22.31 0.56
C ALA A 419 -6.93 -20.87 0.60
N GLN A 420 -7.65 -20.54 1.67
CA GLN A 420 -8.33 -19.25 1.81
C GLN A 420 -8.06 -18.57 3.15
N ILE A 421 -7.77 -17.27 3.13
CA ILE A 421 -7.77 -16.40 4.31
C ILE A 421 -8.76 -15.25 4.07
N SER A 422 -9.73 -15.08 4.98
CA SER A 422 -10.81 -14.11 4.76
C SER A 422 -11.26 -13.35 6.01
N TYR A 423 -11.71 -12.11 5.80
CA TYR A 423 -12.20 -11.19 6.83
C TYR A 423 -11.24 -10.94 8.01
N ALA A 424 -9.93 -11.09 7.79
CA ALA A 424 -8.90 -10.74 8.77
C ALA A 424 -8.69 -9.22 8.80
N LYS A 425 -8.28 -8.68 9.95
CA LYS A 425 -7.77 -7.31 10.04
C LYS A 425 -6.53 -7.15 9.14
N ASP A 426 -5.52 -7.99 9.35
CA ASP A 426 -4.37 -8.13 8.44
C ASP A 426 -4.14 -9.63 8.23
N ALA A 427 -4.37 -10.16 7.02
CA ALA A 427 -4.40 -11.63 6.82
C ALA A 427 -3.05 -12.31 7.11
N ILE A 428 -1.93 -11.75 6.63
CA ILE A 428 -0.58 -12.18 6.99
C ILE A 428 0.30 -10.95 7.26
N THR A 429 0.97 -10.92 8.41
CA THR A 429 1.92 -9.87 8.80
C THR A 429 3.26 -10.49 9.20
N THR A 430 4.37 -10.04 8.62
CA THR A 430 5.70 -10.63 8.83
C THR A 430 6.48 -10.03 10.00
N ILE A 431 5.79 -9.75 11.12
CA ILE A 431 6.38 -9.29 12.37
C ILE A 431 5.60 -9.88 13.56
N GLY A 432 6.29 -10.09 14.67
CA GLY A 432 5.67 -10.45 15.95
C GLY A 432 4.90 -9.29 16.58
N ILE A 433 3.92 -9.65 17.42
CA ILE A 433 3.11 -8.71 18.19
C ILE A 433 3.22 -9.00 19.69
N GLY A 434 3.28 -7.94 20.49
CA GLY A 434 3.28 -7.99 21.96
C GLY A 434 1.89 -8.03 22.58
N GLU A 435 1.84 -8.02 23.91
CA GLU A 435 0.60 -8.16 24.69
C GLU A 435 -0.42 -7.03 24.43
N ASN A 436 0.03 -5.83 24.04
CA ASN A 436 -0.84 -4.69 23.72
C ASN A 436 -1.05 -4.48 22.21
N ASN A 437 -0.78 -5.51 21.38
CA ASN A 437 -0.77 -5.46 19.91
C ASN A 437 0.25 -4.48 19.30
N GLU A 438 1.29 -4.13 20.03
CA GLU A 438 2.46 -3.41 19.52
C GLU A 438 3.35 -4.33 18.69
N TRP A 439 4.00 -3.78 17.67
CA TRP A 439 5.00 -4.51 16.89
C TRP A 439 6.26 -4.76 17.72
N ILE A 440 6.78 -5.99 17.66
CA ILE A 440 8.04 -6.35 18.30
C ILE A 440 9.16 -6.23 17.26
N TRP A 441 9.86 -5.10 17.21
CA TRP A 441 11.00 -4.95 16.32
C TRP A 441 12.10 -5.99 16.58
N GLY A 442 12.79 -6.41 15.52
CA GLY A 442 13.74 -7.53 15.56
C GLY A 442 13.11 -8.90 15.28
N THR A 443 11.79 -8.96 15.10
CA THR A 443 11.05 -10.21 14.83
C THR A 443 10.52 -10.31 13.39
N THR A 444 11.17 -9.64 12.44
CA THR A 444 10.81 -9.70 11.01
C THR A 444 11.52 -10.87 10.29
N GLY A 445 11.20 -11.07 9.01
CA GLY A 445 11.86 -12.08 8.16
C GLY A 445 11.07 -13.36 7.90
N GLY A 446 9.79 -13.40 8.27
CA GLY A 446 8.92 -14.56 7.98
C GLY A 446 8.82 -14.92 6.49
N ILE A 447 8.64 -16.21 6.20
CA ILE A 447 8.62 -16.78 4.85
C ILE A 447 7.18 -17.03 4.40
N ILE A 448 6.85 -16.64 3.17
CA ILE A 448 5.52 -16.87 2.56
C ILE A 448 5.65 -17.60 1.22
N ASP A 449 5.02 -18.78 1.11
CA ASP A 449 4.86 -19.51 -0.16
C ASP A 449 3.37 -19.73 -0.42
N ALA A 450 2.76 -18.86 -1.23
CA ALA A 450 1.35 -18.90 -1.56
C ALA A 450 1.15 -19.25 -3.04
N ARG A 451 0.41 -20.34 -3.30
CA ARG A 451 0.08 -20.80 -4.65
C ARG A 451 -1.38 -21.16 -4.76
N ASP A 452 -2.06 -20.78 -5.83
CA ASP A 452 -3.45 -21.17 -6.09
C ASP A 452 -4.35 -20.93 -4.85
N SER A 453 -4.27 -19.72 -4.29
CA SER A 453 -4.81 -19.38 -2.96
C SER A 453 -5.57 -18.06 -2.99
N ARG A 454 -6.49 -17.84 -2.04
CA ARG A 454 -7.42 -16.71 -2.07
C ARG A 454 -7.40 -15.89 -0.78
N PHE A 455 -7.32 -14.58 -0.93
CA PHE A 455 -7.43 -13.59 0.12
C PHE A 455 -8.71 -12.78 -0.11
N ILE A 456 -9.70 -12.92 0.78
CA ILE A 456 -11.05 -12.41 0.52
C ILE A 456 -11.49 -11.46 1.63
N ASN A 457 -11.81 -10.23 1.25
CA ASN A 457 -12.42 -9.21 2.11
C ASN A 457 -11.68 -8.93 3.43
N ASN A 458 -10.35 -9.12 3.49
CA ASN A 458 -9.53 -8.72 4.63
C ASN A 458 -9.36 -7.19 4.65
N ARG A 459 -9.03 -6.54 5.76
CA ARG A 459 -8.67 -5.10 5.71
C ARG A 459 -7.41 -4.88 4.87
N LYS A 460 -6.39 -5.69 5.13
CA LYS A 460 -5.17 -5.87 4.33
C LYS A 460 -4.91 -7.36 4.11
N ASP A 461 -4.42 -7.76 2.95
CA ASP A 461 -4.18 -9.18 2.66
C ASP A 461 -2.78 -9.61 3.14
N VAL A 462 -1.73 -8.82 2.84
CA VAL A 462 -0.35 -9.10 3.27
C VAL A 462 0.37 -7.81 3.66
N ALA A 463 1.06 -7.84 4.80
CA ALA A 463 2.05 -6.83 5.21
C ALA A 463 3.44 -7.46 5.32
N LEU A 464 4.34 -7.09 4.39
CA LEU A 464 5.75 -7.43 4.43
C LEU A 464 6.53 -6.28 5.08
N LEU A 465 7.15 -6.56 6.22
CA LEU A 465 7.86 -5.61 7.07
C LEU A 465 9.38 -5.74 6.87
N ALA A 466 10.10 -4.67 7.23
CA ALA A 466 11.51 -4.47 6.99
C ALA A 466 12.39 -5.68 7.34
N TYR A 467 13.18 -6.15 6.37
CA TYR A 467 14.12 -7.24 6.56
C TYR A 467 15.20 -7.22 5.47
N ILE A 468 16.45 -7.37 5.88
CA ILE A 468 17.62 -7.54 5.01
C ILE A 468 18.33 -8.81 5.49
N SER A 469 18.74 -9.68 4.57
CA SER A 469 19.37 -10.96 4.92
C SER A 469 20.75 -10.75 5.57
N PRO A 470 21.05 -11.40 6.72
CA PRO A 470 22.30 -11.21 7.46
C PRO A 470 23.52 -12.00 6.92
N ASN A 471 23.34 -13.12 6.21
CA ASN A 471 24.49 -13.94 5.74
C ASN A 471 24.79 -13.83 4.24
N ALA A 472 24.02 -13.09 3.47
CA ALA A 472 24.33 -12.84 2.06
C ALA A 472 23.71 -11.52 1.62
N LYS A 473 24.59 -10.52 1.53
CA LYS A 473 24.43 -9.36 0.67
C LYS A 473 23.92 -9.88 -0.67
N ASN A 474 22.71 -9.47 -1.09
CA ASN A 474 22.08 -9.87 -2.36
C ASN A 474 21.22 -11.17 -2.38
N GLU A 475 20.46 -11.45 -1.32
CA GLU A 475 19.36 -12.44 -1.36
C GLU A 475 17.98 -11.77 -1.53
N LYS A 476 17.08 -12.44 -2.26
CA LYS A 476 15.66 -12.04 -2.37
C LYS A 476 14.93 -12.38 -1.08
N TYR A 477 13.98 -11.52 -0.72
CA TYR A 477 13.01 -11.81 0.32
C TYR A 477 12.17 -13.03 -0.08
N GLN A 478 12.09 -14.01 0.80
CA GLN A 478 11.38 -15.29 0.58
C GLN A 478 9.87 -15.13 0.76
N ALA A 479 9.25 -14.32 -0.11
CA ALA A 479 7.81 -14.20 -0.27
C ALA A 479 7.42 -14.39 -1.74
N SER A 480 6.55 -15.37 -2.00
CA SER A 480 6.05 -15.68 -3.33
C SER A 480 4.55 -15.85 -3.36
N PHE A 481 3.93 -15.27 -4.38
CA PHE A 481 2.50 -15.34 -4.67
C PHE A 481 2.35 -15.78 -6.12
N ILE A 482 1.84 -16.98 -6.35
CA ILE A 482 1.70 -17.57 -7.69
C ILE A 482 0.25 -17.99 -7.91
N ARG A 483 -0.42 -17.38 -8.89
CA ARG A 483 -1.85 -17.61 -9.17
C ARG A 483 -2.74 -17.42 -7.94
N CYS A 484 -2.46 -16.38 -7.13
CA CYS A 484 -3.28 -16.02 -5.99
C CYS A 484 -4.37 -15.01 -6.38
N GLU A 485 -5.50 -15.05 -5.69
CA GLU A 485 -6.60 -14.10 -5.87
C GLU A 485 -6.75 -13.21 -4.62
N PHE A 486 -6.75 -11.90 -4.81
CA PHE A 486 -6.98 -10.87 -3.80
C PHE A 486 -8.28 -10.14 -4.13
N ILE A 487 -9.36 -10.50 -3.44
CA ILE A 487 -10.73 -10.13 -3.83
C ILE A 487 -11.40 -9.29 -2.74
N ARG A 488 -11.84 -8.09 -3.13
CA ARG A 488 -12.75 -7.24 -2.35
C ARG A 488 -14.09 -7.20 -3.07
N ASN A 489 -15.17 -7.63 -2.42
CA ASN A 489 -16.50 -7.66 -3.03
C ASN A 489 -17.56 -7.01 -2.11
N SER A 490 -18.82 -7.06 -2.50
CA SER A 490 -19.94 -6.43 -1.77
C SER A 490 -20.12 -6.92 -0.33
N LEU A 491 -19.46 -7.99 0.09
CA LEU A 491 -19.44 -8.48 1.48
C LEU A 491 -18.33 -7.84 2.32
N TYR A 492 -17.61 -6.84 1.80
CA TYR A 492 -16.52 -6.16 2.49
C TYR A 492 -17.00 -5.35 3.70
N GLN A 493 -16.61 -5.76 4.91
CA GLN A 493 -17.17 -5.25 6.18
C GLN A 493 -16.27 -4.24 6.91
N HIS A 494 -14.97 -4.16 6.60
CA HIS A 494 -14.09 -3.21 7.28
C HIS A 494 -14.42 -1.76 6.90
N SER A 495 -14.18 -0.83 7.83
CA SER A 495 -14.36 0.61 7.64
C SER A 495 -13.38 1.18 6.63
N GLU A 496 -12.13 0.71 6.68
CA GLU A 496 -11.04 1.11 5.79
C GLU A 496 -10.65 -0.05 4.87
N MET A 497 -10.31 0.28 3.62
CA MET A 497 -9.74 -0.66 2.66
C MET A 497 -8.29 -0.28 2.38
N LEU A 498 -7.36 -1.11 2.85
CA LEU A 498 -5.93 -0.93 2.58
C LEU A 498 -5.51 -1.70 1.32
N PRO A 499 -4.34 -1.37 0.73
CA PRO A 499 -3.77 -2.14 -0.36
C PRO A 499 -3.69 -3.64 -0.03
N SER A 500 -3.87 -4.51 -1.04
CA SER A 500 -3.80 -5.96 -0.83
C SER A 500 -2.44 -6.39 -0.29
N ILE A 501 -1.35 -6.00 -0.95
CA ILE A 501 0.02 -6.24 -0.46
C ILE A 501 0.69 -4.90 -0.17
N SER A 502 1.14 -4.71 1.08
CA SER A 502 2.03 -3.62 1.46
C SER A 502 3.45 -4.13 1.71
N MET A 503 4.45 -3.49 1.11
CA MET A 503 5.86 -3.86 1.22
C MET A 503 6.67 -2.71 1.77
N TRP A 504 7.52 -2.99 2.76
CA TRP A 504 8.42 -1.99 3.30
C TRP A 504 9.79 -2.59 3.59
N LYS A 505 10.84 -1.99 3.01
CA LYS A 505 12.25 -2.38 3.20
C LYS A 505 12.47 -3.88 3.01
N VAL A 506 11.95 -4.41 1.90
CA VAL A 506 12.14 -5.79 1.42
C VAL A 506 12.51 -5.78 -0.06
N ALA A 507 13.40 -6.68 -0.49
CA ALA A 507 13.85 -6.75 -1.88
C ALA A 507 13.43 -8.04 -2.57
N GLY A 508 13.01 -7.98 -3.84
CA GLY A 508 12.86 -9.15 -4.69
C GLY A 508 11.62 -10.04 -4.44
N VAL A 509 10.53 -9.48 -3.91
CA VAL A 509 9.26 -10.24 -3.72
C VAL A 509 8.71 -10.74 -5.05
N ASN A 510 8.23 -11.99 -5.09
CA ASN A 510 7.73 -12.61 -6.31
C ASN A 510 6.19 -12.61 -6.43
N ILE A 511 5.65 -12.02 -7.50
CA ILE A 511 4.22 -11.99 -7.80
C ILE A 511 3.99 -12.44 -9.25
N GLU A 512 3.38 -13.62 -9.43
CA GLU A 512 3.19 -14.25 -10.74
C GLU A 512 1.73 -14.67 -10.95
N GLY A 513 1.14 -14.29 -12.09
CA GLY A 513 -0.22 -14.71 -12.48
C GLY A 513 -1.33 -14.39 -11.47
N CYS A 514 -1.14 -13.39 -10.60
CA CYS A 514 -2.05 -13.06 -9.51
C CYS A 514 -3.18 -12.10 -9.93
N LEU A 515 -4.34 -12.22 -9.28
CA LEU A 515 -5.54 -11.44 -9.57
C LEU A 515 -5.88 -10.52 -8.40
N PHE A 516 -5.84 -9.20 -8.62
CA PHE A 516 -6.21 -8.17 -7.64
C PHE A 516 -7.48 -7.47 -8.10
N ARG A 517 -8.58 -7.58 -7.34
CA ARG A 517 -9.87 -7.01 -7.74
C ARG A 517 -10.59 -6.34 -6.58
N ASN A 518 -10.99 -5.10 -6.82
CA ASN A 518 -12.07 -4.47 -6.10
C ASN A 518 -13.36 -4.48 -6.95
N LEU A 519 -14.33 -5.27 -6.50
CA LEU A 519 -15.64 -5.48 -7.10
C LEU A 519 -16.75 -4.71 -6.37
N ASN A 520 -16.39 -3.83 -5.43
CA ASN A 520 -17.36 -2.99 -4.74
C ASN A 520 -17.96 -1.94 -5.68
N SER A 521 -19.19 -1.55 -5.38
CA SER A 521 -19.90 -0.44 -6.01
C SER A 521 -20.31 0.57 -4.94
N GLY A 522 -20.76 1.77 -5.34
CA GLY A 522 -21.11 2.84 -4.39
C GLY A 522 -19.88 3.36 -3.64
N ASP A 523 -20.02 3.56 -2.33
CA ASP A 523 -19.03 4.26 -1.49
C ASP A 523 -17.67 3.59 -1.37
N LYS A 524 -17.54 2.30 -1.72
CA LYS A 524 -16.25 1.57 -1.69
C LYS A 524 -15.67 1.29 -3.08
N GLN A 525 -16.29 1.83 -4.13
CA GLN A 525 -15.79 1.73 -5.50
C GLN A 525 -14.43 2.44 -5.60
N TYR A 526 -13.42 1.80 -6.20
CA TYR A 526 -12.04 2.32 -6.31
C TYR A 526 -11.24 2.45 -5.01
N HIS A 527 -11.82 2.12 -3.84
CA HIS A 527 -11.07 2.12 -2.58
C HIS A 527 -9.96 1.05 -2.56
N GLY A 528 -8.99 1.22 -1.67
CA GLY A 528 -7.85 0.32 -1.50
C GLY A 528 -6.81 0.47 -2.60
N GLY A 529 -6.04 -0.60 -2.83
CA GLY A 529 -5.07 -0.70 -3.91
C GLY A 529 -4.63 -2.15 -4.11
N GLY A 530 -3.93 -2.44 -5.21
CA GLY A 530 -3.32 -3.74 -5.42
C GLY A 530 -2.04 -3.87 -4.60
N LEU A 531 -1.03 -3.07 -4.99
CA LEU A 531 0.29 -3.04 -4.36
C LEU A 531 0.63 -1.64 -3.87
N LYS A 532 1.18 -1.56 -2.66
CA LYS A 532 1.84 -0.36 -2.16
C LYS A 532 3.20 -0.70 -1.59
N SER A 533 4.25 0.01 -2.01
CA SER A 533 5.59 -0.21 -1.49
C SER A 533 6.31 1.06 -1.11
N ILE A 534 7.14 0.98 -0.07
CA ILE A 534 8.08 2.04 0.30
C ILE A 534 9.46 1.42 0.54
N GLN A 535 10.48 1.89 -0.15
CA GLN A 535 11.83 1.31 -0.12
C GLN A 535 11.80 -0.21 -0.33
N ALA A 536 11.11 -0.68 -1.37
CA ALA A 536 10.98 -2.11 -1.60
C ALA A 536 10.90 -2.44 -3.08
N SER A 537 11.28 -3.67 -3.43
CA SER A 537 11.29 -4.12 -4.80
C SER A 537 10.66 -5.49 -5.00
N TYR A 538 10.13 -5.71 -6.20
CA TYR A 538 9.30 -6.86 -6.51
C TYR A 538 9.20 -7.07 -8.02
N ARG A 539 8.73 -8.26 -8.41
CA ARG A 539 8.41 -8.59 -9.80
C ARG A 539 6.94 -8.97 -9.93
N VAL A 540 6.27 -8.37 -10.90
CA VAL A 540 4.90 -8.67 -11.35
C VAL A 540 4.99 -9.24 -12.76
N HIS A 541 4.88 -10.57 -12.89
CA HIS A 541 5.09 -11.29 -14.15
C HIS A 541 3.95 -12.25 -14.44
N ASN A 542 3.94 -12.79 -15.67
CA ASN A 542 3.11 -13.94 -15.98
C ASN A 542 3.61 -15.17 -15.22
N ALA A 543 2.70 -16.01 -14.76
CA ALA A 543 3.05 -17.34 -14.27
C ALA A 543 3.61 -18.19 -15.41
N THR A 544 4.45 -19.18 -15.07
CA THR A 544 4.98 -20.15 -16.05
C THR A 544 3.89 -20.87 -16.85
N SER A 545 2.68 -20.98 -16.28
CA SER A 545 1.49 -21.56 -16.93
C SER A 545 0.80 -20.62 -17.92
N GLY A 546 1.22 -19.35 -18.00
CA GLY A 546 0.77 -18.36 -18.99
C GLY A 546 -0.24 -17.34 -18.46
N GLU A 547 -0.78 -17.51 -17.25
CA GLU A 547 -1.67 -16.53 -16.62
C GLU A 547 -0.92 -15.25 -16.30
N ASN A 548 -1.51 -14.12 -16.65
CA ASN A 548 -0.95 -12.82 -16.34
C ASN A 548 -1.45 -12.28 -15.00
N CYS A 549 -0.66 -11.40 -14.39
CA CYS A 549 -1.13 -10.61 -13.26
C CYS A 549 -2.20 -9.62 -13.72
N GLN A 550 -3.27 -9.44 -12.94
CA GLN A 550 -4.37 -8.55 -13.27
C GLN A 550 -4.72 -7.62 -12.10
N PHE A 551 -4.90 -6.33 -12.37
CA PHE A 551 -5.31 -5.33 -11.39
C PHE A 551 -6.60 -4.65 -11.86
N GLN A 552 -7.66 -4.70 -11.04
CA GLN A 552 -8.96 -4.17 -11.44
C GLN A 552 -9.68 -3.39 -10.34
N GLY A 553 -10.21 -2.23 -10.71
CA GLY A 553 -11.19 -1.50 -9.90
C GLY A 553 -10.59 -0.67 -8.77
N TYR A 554 -9.34 -0.22 -8.88
CA TYR A 554 -8.67 0.59 -7.86
C TYR A 554 -8.48 2.06 -8.28
N ALA A 555 -8.43 2.94 -7.29
CA ALA A 555 -7.96 4.31 -7.48
C ALA A 555 -6.46 4.29 -7.78
N ASP A 556 -5.68 3.62 -6.94
CA ASP A 556 -4.27 3.32 -7.16
C ASP A 556 -4.06 1.81 -7.23
N ALA A 557 -3.83 1.26 -8.42
CA ALA A 557 -3.59 -0.17 -8.58
C ALA A 557 -2.21 -0.58 -8.05
N LEU A 558 -1.16 0.17 -8.43
CA LEU A 558 0.21 -0.04 -8.01
C LEU A 558 0.89 1.30 -7.74
N ARG A 559 1.35 1.49 -6.50
CA ARG A 559 2.08 2.68 -6.06
C ARG A 559 3.36 2.30 -5.32
N SER A 560 4.50 2.79 -5.79
CA SER A 560 5.81 2.53 -5.19
C SER A 560 6.58 3.82 -4.98
N ASP A 561 7.09 4.00 -3.77
CA ASP A 561 7.91 5.13 -3.36
C ASP A 561 9.29 4.64 -2.91
N ASP A 562 10.33 4.98 -3.68
CA ASP A 562 11.72 4.55 -3.49
C ASP A 562 11.90 3.02 -3.65
N ASP A 563 12.89 2.61 -4.44
CA ASP A 563 13.28 1.20 -4.54
C ASP A 563 14.44 0.89 -3.58
N LEU A 564 14.56 -0.37 -3.17
CA LEU A 564 15.56 -0.74 -2.16
C LEU A 564 16.94 -1.05 -2.77
N SER A 565 16.97 -1.61 -3.97
CA SER A 565 18.21 -2.08 -4.58
C SER A 565 18.05 -2.36 -6.07
N VAL A 566 19.00 -1.84 -6.85
CA VAL A 566 19.14 -2.11 -8.29
C VAL A 566 19.47 -3.56 -8.63
N SER A 567 19.92 -4.37 -7.66
CA SER A 567 20.12 -5.82 -7.86
C SER A 567 18.81 -6.59 -8.00
N PHE A 568 17.72 -6.01 -7.49
CA PHE A 568 16.37 -6.55 -7.57
C PHE A 568 15.44 -5.44 -8.05
N PRO A 569 15.52 -5.00 -9.32
CA PRO A 569 14.73 -3.86 -9.78
C PRO A 569 13.23 -4.18 -9.77
N ILE A 570 12.40 -3.14 -9.65
CA ILE A 570 10.95 -3.27 -9.85
C ILE A 570 10.69 -3.63 -11.32
N THR A 571 10.04 -4.77 -11.54
CA THR A 571 9.68 -5.22 -12.90
C THR A 571 8.19 -5.54 -12.99
N ILE A 572 7.51 -4.91 -13.94
CA ILE A 572 6.08 -5.05 -14.20
C ILE A 572 5.92 -5.43 -15.67
N VAL A 573 5.77 -6.73 -15.92
CA VAL A 573 5.87 -7.28 -17.27
C VAL A 573 4.73 -8.23 -17.57
N GLY A 574 4.02 -7.99 -18.68
CA GLY A 574 2.92 -8.86 -19.12
C GLY A 574 1.61 -8.70 -18.35
N ALA A 575 1.50 -7.72 -17.44
CA ALA A 575 0.33 -7.55 -16.59
C ALA A 575 -0.83 -6.83 -17.31
N THR A 576 -2.05 -7.01 -16.81
CA THR A 576 -3.24 -6.27 -17.25
C THR A 576 -3.78 -5.37 -16.15
N PHE A 577 -3.91 -4.09 -16.44
CA PHE A 577 -4.58 -3.12 -15.60
C PHE A 577 -5.91 -2.76 -16.26
N HIS A 578 -7.02 -2.90 -15.56
CA HIS A 578 -8.33 -2.64 -16.13
C HIS A 578 -9.25 -1.89 -15.19
N ASN A 579 -9.86 -0.80 -15.68
CA ASN A 579 -10.79 0.01 -14.90
C ASN A 579 -10.14 0.49 -13.58
N ASN A 580 -8.92 1.00 -13.68
CA ASN A 580 -8.23 1.69 -12.58
C ASN A 580 -8.09 3.17 -12.92
N ILE A 581 -8.10 4.05 -11.92
CA ILE A 581 -7.89 5.49 -12.13
C ILE A 581 -6.40 5.73 -12.41
N HIS A 582 -5.53 5.21 -11.55
CA HIS A 582 -4.08 5.16 -11.74
C HIS A 582 -3.63 3.70 -11.84
N ALA A 583 -2.95 3.34 -12.93
CA ALA A 583 -2.45 1.98 -13.10
C ALA A 583 -1.09 1.78 -12.41
N ILE A 584 -0.06 2.57 -12.77
CA ILE A 584 1.29 2.42 -12.23
C ILE A 584 1.85 3.79 -11.83
N TYR A 585 2.24 3.94 -10.57
CA TYR A 585 3.01 5.08 -10.07
C TYR A 585 4.31 4.60 -9.45
N LEU A 586 5.44 5.10 -9.93
CA LEU A 586 6.76 4.90 -9.35
C LEU A 586 7.38 6.26 -9.02
N ASN A 587 7.94 6.40 -7.82
CA ASN A 587 8.67 7.57 -7.37
C ASN A 587 10.08 7.19 -6.92
N ALA A 588 11.09 7.93 -7.36
CA ALA A 588 12.50 7.74 -6.99
C ALA A 588 13.04 6.32 -7.26
N CYS A 589 12.46 5.58 -8.21
CA CYS A 589 12.88 4.23 -8.54
C CYS A 589 13.96 4.22 -9.64
N GLU A 590 15.03 3.46 -9.43
CA GLU A 590 16.08 3.26 -10.42
C GLU A 590 15.94 1.92 -11.15
N ASN A 591 16.31 1.89 -12.43
CA ASN A 591 16.37 0.65 -13.23
C ASN A 591 15.03 -0.13 -13.31
N ALA A 592 13.89 0.56 -13.13
CA ALA A 592 12.58 -0.06 -13.20
C ALA A 592 12.21 -0.48 -14.64
N LYS A 593 11.55 -1.64 -14.80
CA LYS A 593 11.08 -2.15 -16.10
C LYS A 593 9.56 -2.25 -16.13
N ILE A 594 8.95 -1.56 -17.08
CA ILE A 594 7.50 -1.61 -17.36
C ILE A 594 7.33 -1.96 -18.83
N ALA A 595 6.99 -3.22 -19.11
CA ALA A 595 6.90 -3.67 -20.50
C ALA A 595 5.80 -4.69 -20.79
N HIS A 596 5.32 -4.72 -22.03
CA HIS A 596 4.34 -5.72 -22.49
C HIS A 596 3.03 -5.73 -21.69
N ASN A 597 2.67 -4.61 -21.04
CA ASN A 597 1.46 -4.52 -20.25
C ASN A 597 0.27 -4.04 -21.09
N LEU A 598 -0.93 -4.52 -20.76
CA LEU A 598 -2.19 -3.97 -21.25
C LEU A 598 -2.79 -3.07 -20.17
N ILE A 599 -2.87 -1.76 -20.42
CA ILE A 599 -3.30 -0.78 -19.43
C ILE A 599 -4.57 -0.07 -19.92
N ASN A 600 -5.67 -0.25 -19.20
CA ASN A 600 -6.96 0.38 -19.48
C ASN A 600 -7.38 1.28 -18.31
N VAL A 601 -7.19 2.59 -18.51
CA VAL A 601 -7.44 3.64 -17.50
C VAL A 601 -8.92 4.03 -17.50
N LYS A 602 -9.48 4.27 -16.31
CA LYS A 602 -10.80 4.87 -16.11
C LYS A 602 -10.62 6.30 -15.60
N SER A 603 -10.75 7.27 -16.50
CA SER A 603 -10.55 8.69 -16.20
C SER A 603 -11.81 9.41 -15.74
N ASP A 604 -12.99 8.95 -16.17
CA ASP A 604 -14.28 9.48 -15.71
C ASP A 604 -14.73 8.67 -14.49
N HIS A 605 -14.60 9.21 -13.29
CA HIS A 605 -14.93 8.50 -12.06
C HIS A 605 -15.56 9.42 -11.02
N ASN A 606 -16.27 8.81 -10.08
CA ASN A 606 -16.87 9.47 -8.92
C ASN A 606 -16.10 9.18 -7.62
N TYR A 607 -14.90 8.58 -7.71
CA TYR A 607 -14.07 8.32 -6.54
C TYR A 607 -13.72 9.62 -5.81
N SER A 608 -13.88 9.58 -4.48
CA SER A 608 -13.42 10.62 -3.57
C SER A 608 -12.47 9.98 -2.56
N PRO A 609 -11.24 10.48 -2.40
CA PRO A 609 -10.32 9.94 -1.41
C PRO A 609 -10.84 10.19 0.01
N PRO A 610 -10.40 9.38 1.00
CA PRO A 610 -10.63 9.68 2.42
C PRO A 610 -10.15 11.10 2.78
N ALA A 611 -10.80 11.72 3.76
CA ALA A 611 -10.48 13.08 4.18
C ALA A 611 -8.99 13.24 4.59
N GLY A 612 -8.33 14.29 4.08
CA GLY A 612 -6.93 14.56 4.37
C GLY A 612 -5.91 13.77 3.54
N VAL A 613 -6.36 12.90 2.63
CA VAL A 613 -5.50 12.19 1.68
C VAL A 613 -5.44 12.95 0.36
N GLY A 614 -4.25 13.39 -0.04
CA GLY A 614 -4.02 13.94 -1.37
C GLY A 614 -4.19 12.86 -2.44
N PHE A 615 -4.90 13.20 -3.52
CA PHE A 615 -5.16 12.27 -4.63
C PHE A 615 -5.19 13.03 -5.95
N GLN A 616 -4.51 12.51 -6.96
CA GLN A 616 -4.59 13.06 -8.31
C GLN A 616 -5.93 12.67 -8.94
N ALA A 617 -6.83 13.63 -9.15
CA ALA A 617 -8.16 13.35 -9.67
C ALA A 617 -8.19 13.00 -11.18
N LYS A 618 -7.06 13.11 -11.89
CA LYS A 618 -6.95 12.78 -13.31
C LYS A 618 -6.34 11.40 -13.48
N GLY A 619 -7.06 10.51 -14.16
CA GLY A 619 -6.55 9.16 -14.40
C GLY A 619 -5.32 9.12 -15.30
N TYR A 620 -4.38 8.21 -15.01
CA TYR A 620 -3.19 7.97 -15.80
C TYR A 620 -2.78 6.50 -15.89
N GLY A 621 -2.07 6.15 -16.98
CA GLY A 621 -1.53 4.81 -17.19
C GLY A 621 -0.25 4.58 -16.39
N VAL A 622 0.82 5.27 -16.74
CA VAL A 622 2.12 5.16 -16.08
C VAL A 622 2.59 6.55 -15.64
N TYR A 623 3.02 6.67 -14.39
CA TYR A 623 3.63 7.88 -13.85
C TYR A 623 4.99 7.55 -13.24
N LEU A 624 6.04 8.20 -13.73
CA LEU A 624 7.41 8.09 -13.24
C LEU A 624 7.84 9.45 -12.67
N ASP A 625 7.95 9.57 -11.35
CA ASP A 625 8.42 10.77 -10.63
C ASP A 625 9.84 10.54 -10.13
N TYR A 626 10.81 11.38 -10.51
CA TYR A 626 12.22 11.22 -10.12
C TYR A 626 12.80 9.80 -10.39
N CYS A 627 12.27 9.07 -11.37
CA CYS A 627 12.77 7.74 -11.73
C CYS A 627 13.79 7.85 -12.86
N SER A 628 14.75 6.93 -12.91
CA SER A 628 15.76 6.93 -13.97
C SER A 628 16.29 5.56 -14.30
N ILE A 629 17.03 5.49 -15.41
CA ILE A 629 17.58 4.23 -15.93
C ILE A 629 16.43 3.26 -16.28
N PHE A 630 15.20 3.75 -16.43
CA PHE A 630 14.03 2.90 -16.60
C PHE A 630 13.94 2.33 -18.03
N ALA A 631 13.23 1.22 -18.16
CA ALA A 631 12.85 0.61 -19.42
C ALA A 631 11.31 0.62 -19.53
N LEU A 632 10.76 1.50 -20.37
CA LEU A 632 9.32 1.66 -20.56
C LEU A 632 8.94 1.39 -22.02
N HIS A 633 8.54 0.15 -22.32
CA HIS A 633 8.35 -0.26 -23.71
C HIS A 633 7.30 -1.33 -23.99
N ASP A 634 6.84 -1.40 -25.24
CA ASP A 634 5.90 -2.43 -25.72
C ASP A 634 4.57 -2.49 -24.92
N ASN A 635 4.15 -1.40 -24.27
CA ASN A 635 2.88 -1.37 -23.56
C ASN A 635 1.74 -0.93 -24.48
N ASP A 636 0.55 -1.48 -24.25
CA ASP A 636 -0.69 -1.12 -24.92
C ASP A 636 -1.60 -0.37 -23.95
N ILE A 637 -1.67 0.95 -24.08
CA ILE A 637 -2.24 1.87 -23.09
C ILE A 637 -3.46 2.57 -23.69
N HIS A 638 -4.61 2.41 -23.05
CA HIS A 638 -5.90 2.92 -23.50
C HIS A 638 -6.62 3.66 -22.39
N ASN A 639 -7.29 4.75 -22.76
CA ASN A 639 -8.34 5.34 -21.93
C ASN A 639 -9.69 4.69 -22.28
N LEU A 640 -10.39 4.15 -21.28
CA LEU A 640 -11.73 3.57 -21.45
C LEU A 640 -12.79 4.65 -21.71
N ASP A 641 -12.53 5.88 -21.27
CA ASP A 641 -13.44 7.01 -21.34
C ASP A 641 -13.22 7.88 -22.57
N ASN A 642 -14.13 8.82 -22.83
CA ASN A 642 -13.97 9.74 -23.96
C ASN A 642 -12.76 10.69 -23.76
N THR A 643 -12.25 11.22 -24.86
CA THR A 643 -11.10 12.14 -24.90
C THR A 643 -11.36 13.51 -24.28
N ASN A 644 -12.61 13.83 -23.88
CA ASN A 644 -12.93 15.12 -23.26
C ASN A 644 -12.63 15.15 -21.76
N VAL A 645 -12.40 13.98 -21.14
CA VAL A 645 -11.96 13.88 -19.75
C VAL A 645 -10.44 13.92 -19.74
N GLU A 646 -9.88 14.91 -19.05
CA GLU A 646 -8.42 15.06 -18.95
C GLU A 646 -7.80 13.82 -18.32
N SER A 647 -6.90 13.18 -19.05
CA SER A 647 -6.23 11.94 -18.70
C SER A 647 -4.89 11.84 -19.41
N VAL A 648 -3.97 11.02 -18.87
CA VAL A 648 -2.63 10.87 -19.44
C VAL A 648 -2.26 9.40 -19.64
N GLY A 649 -1.69 9.05 -20.79
CA GLY A 649 -1.13 7.71 -20.99
C GLY A 649 0.11 7.50 -20.12
N ILE A 650 1.15 8.30 -20.37
CA ILE A 650 2.45 8.24 -19.67
C ILE A 650 2.86 9.63 -19.17
N VAL A 651 3.29 9.74 -17.92
CA VAL A 651 3.94 10.93 -17.36
C VAL A 651 5.36 10.58 -16.93
N VAL A 652 6.33 11.38 -17.34
CA VAL A 652 7.69 11.36 -16.80
C VAL A 652 7.99 12.73 -16.22
N LYS A 653 8.36 12.75 -14.94
CA LYS A 653 8.66 13.97 -14.20
C LYS A 653 10.04 13.88 -13.57
N ASP A 654 10.87 14.89 -13.84
CA ASP A 654 12.19 15.09 -13.25
C ASP A 654 13.10 13.84 -13.24
N ASN A 655 13.28 13.16 -14.39
CA ASN A 655 14.17 11.98 -14.51
C ASN A 655 15.67 12.28 -14.33
N GLY A 656 16.03 13.50 -13.91
CA GLY A 656 17.39 13.92 -13.60
C GLY A 656 18.32 13.98 -14.82
N GLY A 657 17.76 14.11 -16.02
CA GLY A 657 18.53 14.21 -17.26
C GLY A 657 19.16 12.89 -17.72
N ALA A 658 18.74 11.76 -17.17
CA ALA A 658 19.11 10.44 -17.68
C ALA A 658 18.59 10.24 -19.11
N SER A 659 19.34 9.48 -19.91
CA SER A 659 19.04 9.21 -21.32
C SER A 659 17.94 8.15 -21.51
N ASP A 660 16.82 8.32 -20.80
CA ASP A 660 15.73 7.35 -20.81
C ASP A 660 14.84 7.48 -22.05
N GLN A 661 14.20 6.36 -22.39
CA GLN A 661 13.39 6.23 -23.59
C GLN A 661 11.99 5.74 -23.25
N ILE A 662 10.99 6.46 -23.73
CA ILE A 662 9.62 5.96 -23.86
C ILE A 662 9.53 5.40 -25.26
N GLN A 663 9.43 4.07 -25.39
CA GLN A 663 9.57 3.43 -26.70
C GLN A 663 8.54 2.36 -27.00
N LEU A 664 8.13 2.21 -28.26
CA LEU A 664 7.25 1.10 -28.69
C LEU A 664 5.90 1.01 -27.95
N ASN A 665 5.46 2.08 -27.29
CA ASN A 665 4.18 2.09 -26.58
C ASN A 665 3.06 2.52 -27.54
N LYS A 666 1.91 1.88 -27.42
CA LYS A 666 0.66 2.29 -28.07
C LYS A 666 -0.18 3.07 -27.08
N MET A 667 -0.62 4.27 -27.45
CA MET A 667 -1.36 5.16 -26.56
C MET A 667 -2.56 5.76 -27.29
N ASP A 668 -3.76 5.32 -26.92
CA ASP A 668 -5.00 5.71 -27.60
C ASP A 668 -6.02 6.35 -26.64
N ARG A 669 -6.79 7.30 -27.19
CA ARG A 669 -7.97 7.93 -26.56
C ARG A 669 -7.70 8.77 -25.30
N PHE A 670 -6.47 9.22 -25.08
CA PHE A 670 -6.13 10.12 -23.98
C PHE A 670 -6.34 11.59 -24.34
N TYR A 671 -6.51 12.43 -23.32
CA TYR A 671 -6.34 13.87 -23.52
C TYR A 671 -4.87 14.21 -23.80
N TYR A 672 -3.95 13.58 -23.06
CA TYR A 672 -2.51 13.66 -23.29
C TYR A 672 -1.96 12.25 -23.46
N GLY A 673 -1.38 11.90 -24.61
CA GLY A 673 -0.72 10.61 -24.80
C GLY A 673 0.44 10.46 -23.82
N ALA A 674 1.38 11.40 -23.88
CA ALA A 674 2.50 11.51 -22.95
C ALA A 674 2.74 12.95 -22.47
N GLN A 675 3.17 13.08 -21.21
CA GLN A 675 3.63 14.34 -20.62
C GLN A 675 5.07 14.21 -20.08
N ALA A 676 5.90 15.23 -20.37
CA ALA A 676 7.18 15.44 -19.72
C ALA A 676 7.07 16.68 -18.83
N ILE A 677 7.38 16.52 -17.54
CA ILE A 677 7.25 17.57 -16.52
C ILE A 677 8.61 17.83 -15.86
N GLY A 678 9.02 19.08 -15.73
CA GLY A 678 10.26 19.44 -15.06
C GLY A 678 11.52 19.01 -15.82
N ASN A 679 12.62 18.79 -15.10
CA ASN A 679 13.91 18.59 -15.72
C ASN A 679 14.17 17.14 -16.14
N ASN A 680 13.94 16.85 -17.42
CA ASN A 680 14.22 15.55 -18.03
C ASN A 680 15.34 15.63 -19.10
N ARG A 681 16.26 16.58 -18.95
CA ARG A 681 17.38 16.83 -19.87
C ARG A 681 18.69 16.97 -19.10
N ASN A 682 19.78 16.48 -19.68
CA ASN A 682 21.11 16.70 -19.11
C ASN A 682 21.56 18.15 -19.29
N SER A 683 22.13 18.77 -18.26
CA SER A 683 22.49 20.19 -18.30
C SER A 683 23.80 20.44 -19.06
N ASN A 684 24.74 19.50 -19.00
CA ASN A 684 26.02 19.57 -19.73
C ASN A 684 25.89 19.30 -21.21
N TYR A 685 25.01 18.37 -21.57
CA TYR A 685 24.79 17.92 -22.93
C TYR A 685 23.31 18.02 -23.25
N GLN A 686 22.87 19.19 -23.71
CA GLN A 686 21.44 19.46 -23.96
C GLN A 686 20.80 18.51 -24.99
N GLN A 687 21.60 17.80 -25.79
CA GLN A 687 21.13 16.76 -26.71
C GLN A 687 20.77 15.43 -26.00
N LEU A 688 21.12 15.27 -24.72
CA LEU A 688 20.82 14.11 -23.89
C LEU A 688 19.62 14.38 -22.97
N GLY A 689 18.80 13.35 -22.76
CA GLY A 689 17.61 13.39 -21.93
C GLY A 689 16.54 12.44 -22.42
N LEU A 690 15.31 12.70 -21.97
CA LEU A 690 14.15 11.91 -22.33
C LEU A 690 13.88 11.94 -23.84
N ASN A 691 13.73 10.75 -24.42
CA ASN A 691 13.42 10.55 -25.83
C ASN A 691 12.11 9.77 -26.01
N PHE A 692 11.29 10.21 -26.98
CA PHE A 692 10.14 9.47 -27.48
C PHE A 692 10.53 8.77 -28.78
N ILE A 693 10.53 7.45 -28.81
CA ILE A 693 11.00 6.67 -29.97
C ILE A 693 9.99 5.58 -30.33
N CYS A 694 9.62 5.44 -31.60
CA CYS A 694 8.80 4.32 -32.07
C CYS A 694 7.44 4.16 -31.36
N ASN A 695 6.89 5.21 -30.75
CA ASN A 695 5.56 5.13 -30.14
C ASN A 695 4.48 5.28 -31.21
N ASP A 696 3.34 4.63 -31.01
CA ASP A 696 2.18 4.73 -31.89
C ASP A 696 1.04 5.44 -31.13
N PHE A 697 0.88 6.73 -31.36
CA PHE A 697 -0.12 7.56 -30.73
C PHE A 697 -1.40 7.62 -31.57
N GLY A 698 -2.52 7.31 -30.94
CA GLY A 698 -3.85 7.46 -31.53
C GLY A 698 -4.04 6.60 -32.78
N SER A 699 -3.50 5.38 -32.75
CA SER A 699 -3.48 4.42 -33.86
C SER A 699 -4.88 3.95 -34.23
N GLN A 700 -5.69 3.63 -33.22
CA GLN A 700 -7.10 3.26 -33.38
C GLN A 700 -8.03 4.42 -33.10
N ASN A 701 -7.75 5.17 -32.04
CA ASN A 701 -8.55 6.31 -31.60
C ASN A 701 -7.64 7.48 -31.25
N PRO A 702 -7.80 8.65 -31.91
CA PRO A 702 -6.88 9.76 -31.75
C PRO A 702 -6.86 10.30 -30.32
N ASN A 703 -5.68 10.72 -29.86
CA ASN A 703 -5.55 11.52 -28.65
C ASN A 703 -5.89 12.99 -28.96
N VAL A 704 -6.23 13.78 -27.93
CA VAL A 704 -6.35 15.24 -28.09
C VAL A 704 -4.96 15.84 -28.31
N LYS A 705 -3.99 15.41 -27.51
CA LYS A 705 -2.57 15.74 -27.65
C LYS A 705 -1.74 14.47 -27.52
N ASP A 706 -0.78 14.26 -28.40
CA ASP A 706 0.09 13.07 -28.34
C ASP A 706 1.23 13.28 -27.35
N VAL A 707 2.01 14.35 -27.50
CA VAL A 707 3.11 14.69 -26.57
C VAL A 707 2.97 16.14 -26.08
N GLN A 708 3.16 16.34 -24.78
CA GLN A 708 3.24 17.67 -24.18
C GLN A 708 4.44 17.78 -23.23
N VAL A 709 5.24 18.83 -23.40
CA VAL A 709 6.36 19.18 -22.53
C VAL A 709 6.02 20.50 -21.85
N ASP A 710 6.12 20.57 -20.53
CA ASP A 710 5.75 21.77 -19.78
C ASP A 710 6.75 22.93 -19.92
N PRO A 711 6.42 24.16 -19.46
CA PRO A 711 7.33 25.30 -19.56
C PRO A 711 8.65 25.12 -18.80
N LEU A 712 8.64 24.36 -17.70
CA LEU A 712 9.84 23.95 -16.97
C LEU A 712 10.35 22.58 -17.42
N GLY A 713 9.77 22.09 -18.51
CA GLY A 713 9.94 20.77 -19.08
C GLY A 713 11.12 20.78 -20.02
N PHE A 714 12.17 20.06 -19.65
CA PHE A 714 13.33 19.86 -20.51
C PHE A 714 13.37 18.40 -20.96
N ILE A 715 13.50 18.17 -22.26
CA ILE A 715 13.70 16.84 -22.86
C ILE A 715 14.93 16.88 -23.77
N ALA A 716 15.37 15.75 -24.33
CA ALA A 716 16.49 15.75 -25.27
C ALA A 716 16.30 16.79 -26.40
N GLY A 717 17.31 17.67 -26.56
CA GLY A 717 17.27 18.79 -27.50
C GLY A 717 17.11 18.36 -28.96
N THR A 718 17.47 17.12 -29.28
CA THR A 718 17.10 16.46 -30.53
C THR A 718 16.45 15.12 -30.20
N GLN A 719 15.28 14.86 -30.78
CA GLN A 719 14.61 13.57 -30.64
C GLN A 719 15.22 12.53 -31.59
N GLY A 720 15.34 11.29 -31.12
CA GLY A 720 15.89 10.17 -31.88
C GLY A 720 17.38 9.92 -31.61
N LEU A 721 17.94 8.88 -32.22
CA LEU A 721 19.33 8.45 -32.03
C LEU A 721 20.17 8.73 -33.30
N SER A 722 21.11 9.67 -33.25
CA SER A 722 22.03 10.03 -34.34
C SER A 722 21.28 10.46 -35.63
N ALA A 723 21.72 9.98 -36.80
CA ALA A 723 21.06 10.09 -38.09
C ALA A 723 19.80 9.21 -38.22
N GLY A 724 19.43 8.47 -37.17
CA GLY A 724 18.22 7.65 -37.09
C GLY A 724 16.99 8.48 -36.77
N LEU A 725 15.84 8.02 -37.27
CA LEU A 725 14.56 8.69 -37.10
C LEU A 725 13.91 8.30 -35.77
N PRO A 726 13.21 9.22 -35.07
CA PRO A 726 12.44 8.86 -33.89
C PRO A 726 11.32 7.88 -34.22
N ASN A 727 10.78 7.92 -35.45
CA ASN A 727 9.72 7.05 -35.95
C ASN A 727 8.49 6.98 -35.03
N ASN A 728 8.14 8.04 -34.29
CA ASN A 728 6.84 8.09 -33.61
C ASN A 728 5.75 8.28 -34.66
N ARG A 729 4.63 7.57 -34.53
CA ARG A 729 3.42 7.80 -35.31
C ARG A 729 2.45 8.64 -34.51
N PHE A 730 2.03 9.78 -35.06
CA PHE A 730 1.10 10.72 -34.42
C PHE A 730 -0.36 10.43 -34.79
N SER A 731 -1.27 10.95 -33.97
CA SER A 731 -2.73 10.88 -34.12
C SER A 731 -3.18 11.49 -35.46
N THR A 732 -4.24 10.94 -36.06
CA THR A 732 -4.77 11.40 -37.35
C THR A 732 -6.04 12.26 -37.25
N GLY A 733 -6.49 12.56 -36.03
CA GLY A 733 -7.71 13.33 -35.76
C GLY A 733 -7.62 14.80 -36.17
N ALA A 734 -8.71 15.35 -36.72
CA ALA A 734 -8.80 16.78 -37.05
C ALA A 734 -8.65 17.62 -35.76
N GLY A 735 -7.54 18.37 -35.64
CA GLY A 735 -7.24 19.20 -34.48
C GLY A 735 -6.45 18.53 -33.35
N SER A 736 -6.05 17.26 -33.50
CA SER A 736 -5.11 16.62 -32.57
C SER A 736 -3.76 17.35 -32.60
N ARG A 737 -3.21 17.68 -31.43
CA ARG A 737 -1.88 18.30 -31.30
C ARG A 737 -0.83 17.19 -31.19
N HIS A 738 0.12 17.13 -32.10
CA HIS A 738 1.08 16.04 -32.20
C HIS A 738 2.22 16.22 -31.17
N PHE A 739 2.74 17.44 -31.03
CA PHE A 739 3.85 17.68 -30.10
C PHE A 739 3.87 19.13 -29.65
N ASP A 740 3.51 19.34 -28.40
CA ASP A 740 3.47 20.66 -27.79
C ASP A 740 4.63 20.84 -26.84
N ASN A 741 5.67 21.53 -27.31
CA ASN A 741 6.79 21.89 -26.47
C ASN A 741 6.64 23.31 -25.94
N PHE A 742 6.48 23.46 -24.63
CA PHE A 742 6.48 24.77 -23.96
C PHE A 742 7.85 25.13 -23.34
N GLY A 743 8.83 24.22 -23.36
CA GLY A 743 10.22 24.45 -22.96
C GLY A 743 11.09 24.95 -24.12
N PRO A 744 12.44 24.84 -24.03
CA PRO A 744 13.37 25.24 -25.09
C PRO A 744 13.16 24.48 -26.40
N THR A 745 13.49 25.10 -27.54
CA THR A 745 13.27 24.51 -28.88
C THR A 745 13.88 23.12 -29.01
N VAL A 746 13.10 22.17 -29.55
CA VAL A 746 13.51 20.78 -29.78
C VAL A 746 13.60 20.50 -31.28
N PHE A 747 14.69 19.89 -31.71
CA PHE A 747 14.85 19.39 -33.07
C PHE A 747 14.17 18.04 -33.24
N TYR A 748 13.35 17.92 -34.28
CA TYR A 748 12.61 16.68 -34.57
C TYR A 748 12.90 16.18 -35.99
N PRO A 749 13.80 15.20 -36.16
CA PRO A 749 14.02 14.56 -37.46
C PRO A 749 12.86 13.65 -37.85
N TYR A 750 12.48 13.65 -39.13
CA TYR A 750 11.43 12.76 -39.66
C TYR A 750 11.76 12.25 -41.06
N GLY A 751 11.30 11.03 -41.37
CA GLY A 751 11.53 10.37 -42.65
C GLY A 751 10.44 10.61 -43.68
N THR A 752 10.61 10.00 -44.86
CA THR A 752 9.61 10.02 -45.95
C THR A 752 8.70 8.79 -45.94
N GLY A 753 7.56 8.83 -46.63
CA GLY A 753 6.68 7.67 -46.82
C GLY A 753 5.50 7.58 -45.85
N ASP A 754 5.75 7.44 -44.55
CA ASP A 754 4.69 7.39 -43.52
C ASP A 754 4.27 8.81 -43.11
N THR A 755 3.05 9.22 -43.45
CA THR A 755 2.56 10.56 -43.13
C THR A 755 2.35 10.79 -41.63
N ARG A 756 2.18 9.72 -40.84
CA ARG A 756 1.98 9.82 -39.40
C ARG A 756 3.26 10.12 -38.65
N VAL A 757 4.43 9.98 -39.25
CA VAL A 757 5.70 10.37 -38.60
C VAL A 757 6.01 11.85 -38.70
N VAL A 758 5.18 12.60 -39.43
CA VAL A 758 5.32 14.05 -39.59
C VAL A 758 4.40 14.75 -38.59
N PRO A 759 4.94 15.48 -37.60
CA PRO A 759 4.10 16.31 -36.74
C PRO A 759 3.51 17.47 -37.54
N THR A 760 2.17 17.58 -37.60
CA THR A 760 1.48 18.62 -38.39
C THR A 760 0.91 19.75 -37.53
N HIS A 761 0.54 19.45 -36.28
CA HIS A 761 0.07 20.43 -35.31
C HIS A 761 0.99 20.39 -34.09
N TYR A 762 1.91 21.33 -33.98
CA TYR A 762 2.93 21.32 -32.93
C TYR A 762 3.23 22.73 -32.42
N LEU A 763 3.96 22.82 -31.31
CA LEU A 763 4.50 24.06 -30.75
C LEU A 763 5.99 23.89 -30.46
N ASN A 764 6.78 24.91 -30.77
CA ASN A 764 8.22 25.01 -30.49
C ASN A 764 9.07 23.78 -30.86
N LEU A 765 8.78 23.22 -32.05
CA LEU A 765 9.62 22.21 -32.70
C LEU A 765 10.29 22.77 -33.94
N GLN A 766 11.54 22.36 -34.17
CA GLN A 766 12.23 22.55 -35.44
C GLN A 766 12.30 21.24 -36.20
N LEU A 767 11.49 21.11 -37.26
CA LEU A 767 11.39 19.88 -38.03
C LEU A 767 12.55 19.71 -39.01
N GLN A 768 13.11 18.50 -39.09
CA GLN A 768 14.22 18.17 -40.00
C GLN A 768 13.82 16.99 -40.91
N SER A 769 13.51 17.26 -42.17
CA SER A 769 13.22 16.19 -43.13
C SER A 769 14.49 15.42 -43.48
N ARG A 770 14.45 14.09 -43.42
CA ARG A 770 15.52 13.20 -43.87
C ARG A 770 15.05 12.43 -45.10
N PRO A 771 15.90 12.26 -46.13
CA PRO A 771 15.54 11.49 -47.33
C PRO A 771 15.35 10.00 -47.07
N ALA A 772 15.72 9.50 -45.88
CA ALA A 772 15.46 8.12 -45.47
C ALA A 772 13.94 7.87 -45.32
N PRO A 773 13.42 6.74 -45.81
CA PRO A 773 12.04 6.36 -45.54
C PRO A 773 11.86 6.08 -44.04
N ALA A 774 10.76 6.54 -43.47
CA ALA A 774 10.35 6.12 -42.13
C ALA A 774 9.92 4.66 -42.20
N ASP A 775 10.64 3.78 -41.49
CA ASP A 775 10.35 2.35 -41.44
C ASP A 775 9.99 1.91 -40.02
N PHE A 776 8.76 2.25 -39.61
CA PHE A 776 8.23 1.82 -38.32
C PHE A 776 8.24 0.29 -38.19
N ASN A 777 7.88 -0.45 -39.23
CA ASN A 777 7.73 -1.90 -39.10
C ASN A 777 9.05 -2.67 -39.12
N GLY A 778 10.12 -2.10 -39.72
CA GLY A 778 11.46 -2.67 -39.76
C GLY A 778 12.36 -2.21 -38.62
N GLU A 779 12.36 -0.91 -38.30
CA GLU A 779 13.25 -0.32 -37.28
C GLU A 779 12.65 -0.36 -35.86
N CYS A 780 11.31 -0.41 -35.72
CA CYS A 780 10.64 -0.48 -34.42
C CYS A 780 10.18 -1.91 -34.10
N GLN A 781 11.14 -2.82 -33.89
CA GLN A 781 10.85 -4.21 -33.50
C GLN A 781 10.57 -4.32 -32.01
N SER A 782 9.59 -5.17 -31.67
CA SER A 782 9.29 -5.51 -30.28
C SER A 782 10.49 -6.15 -29.58
N LEU A 783 10.72 -5.77 -28.32
CA LEU A 783 11.84 -6.27 -27.53
C LEU A 783 11.45 -7.56 -26.77
N PRO A 784 12.19 -8.67 -26.91
CA PRO A 784 11.78 -9.98 -26.38
C PRO A 784 11.75 -10.05 -24.84
N MET A 785 10.88 -10.91 -24.31
CA MET A 785 10.90 -11.41 -22.92
C MET A 785 11.51 -12.82 -22.87
N PRO A 786 12.49 -13.13 -21.99
CA PRO A 786 13.47 -12.25 -21.35
C PRO A 786 14.50 -11.69 -22.37
N PRO A 787 15.37 -10.74 -21.98
CA PRO A 787 16.41 -10.23 -22.88
C PRO A 787 17.30 -11.38 -23.37
N ILE A 788 17.29 -11.66 -24.68
CA ILE A 788 18.25 -12.59 -25.29
C ILE A 788 19.59 -11.87 -25.37
N VAL A 789 20.35 -11.90 -24.28
CA VAL A 789 21.59 -11.15 -24.15
C VAL A 789 22.74 -12.12 -23.92
N SER A 790 23.80 -11.98 -24.74
CA SER A 790 25.11 -12.55 -24.44
C SER A 790 25.87 -11.53 -23.59
N PRO A 791 26.13 -11.79 -22.29
CA PRO A 791 26.78 -10.81 -21.43
C PRO A 791 28.17 -10.43 -21.92
N SER A 792 28.95 -11.40 -22.42
CA SER A 792 30.29 -11.16 -22.96
C SER A 792 30.27 -10.27 -24.21
N ALA A 793 29.34 -10.51 -25.13
CA ALA A 793 29.16 -9.67 -26.32
C ALA A 793 28.72 -8.25 -25.93
N THR A 794 27.84 -8.13 -24.93
CA THR A 794 27.35 -6.83 -24.43
C THR A 794 28.46 -6.03 -23.77
N VAL A 795 29.27 -6.67 -22.93
CA VAL A 795 30.45 -6.03 -22.30
C VAL A 795 31.46 -5.57 -23.35
N THR A 796 31.70 -6.37 -24.40
CA THR A 796 32.58 -5.97 -25.51
C THR A 796 31.99 -4.81 -26.32
N GLY A 797 30.67 -4.84 -26.58
CA GLY A 797 29.95 -3.74 -27.22
C GLY A 797 30.03 -2.45 -26.42
N LEU A 798 29.85 -2.51 -25.09
CA LEU A 798 30.01 -1.39 -24.18
C LEU A 798 31.43 -0.81 -24.21
N ALA A 799 32.46 -1.66 -24.22
CA ALA A 799 33.85 -1.20 -24.31
C ALA A 799 34.10 -0.45 -25.63
N ASN A 800 33.60 -0.96 -26.75
CA ASN A 800 33.71 -0.31 -28.05
C ASN A 800 32.95 1.03 -28.09
N LEU A 801 31.74 1.08 -27.52
CA LEU A 801 30.95 2.31 -27.40
C LEU A 801 31.67 3.34 -26.51
N ASN A 802 32.27 2.92 -25.40
CA ASN A 802 33.06 3.79 -24.52
C ASN A 802 34.25 4.43 -25.27
N THR A 803 35.04 3.63 -25.98
CA THR A 803 36.15 4.15 -26.79
C THR A 803 35.65 5.10 -27.87
N SER A 804 34.58 4.74 -28.58
CA SER A 804 34.02 5.55 -29.66
C SER A 804 33.41 6.87 -29.17
N LEU A 805 32.74 6.85 -28.02
CA LEU A 805 32.18 8.03 -27.36
C LEU A 805 33.30 8.96 -26.89
N GLN A 806 34.33 8.42 -26.23
CA GLN A 806 35.45 9.23 -25.75
C GLN A 806 36.22 9.88 -26.90
N ASN A 807 36.36 9.21 -28.05
CA ASN A 807 36.97 9.78 -29.25
C ASN A 807 36.20 11.01 -29.75
N ASP A 808 34.87 10.94 -29.80
CA ASP A 808 34.04 12.08 -30.24
C ASP A 808 34.06 13.22 -29.21
N ILE A 809 34.04 12.90 -27.91
CA ILE A 809 34.17 13.90 -26.85
C ILE A 809 35.52 14.62 -26.97
N ASN A 810 36.61 13.87 -27.16
CA ASN A 810 37.94 14.44 -27.35
C ASN A 810 38.03 15.29 -28.63
N LEU A 811 37.41 14.84 -29.72
CA LEU A 811 37.33 15.61 -30.97
C LEU A 811 36.58 16.93 -30.76
N ARG A 812 35.44 16.89 -30.06
CA ARG A 812 34.68 18.09 -29.72
C ARG A 812 35.51 19.05 -28.88
N GLN A 813 36.22 18.53 -27.86
CA GLN A 813 37.11 19.32 -27.01
C GLN A 813 38.23 20.00 -27.82
N GLN A 814 38.80 19.31 -28.81
CA GLN A 814 39.85 19.85 -29.68
C GLN A 814 39.34 20.92 -30.65
N LEU A 815 38.11 20.77 -31.15
CA LEU A 815 37.52 21.73 -32.08
C LEU A 815 37.01 22.99 -31.36
N LEU A 816 36.47 22.84 -30.14
CA LEU A 816 36.00 23.95 -29.33
C LEU A 816 37.16 24.89 -28.98
N ASP A 817 37.10 26.14 -29.46
CA ASP A 817 38.14 27.16 -29.27
C ASP A 817 39.56 26.64 -29.55
N GLU A 818 39.71 25.77 -30.57
CA GLU A 818 40.97 25.07 -30.92
C GLU A 818 41.65 24.34 -29.75
N GLY A 819 40.86 23.92 -28.76
CA GLY A 819 41.33 23.20 -27.57
C GLY A 819 41.74 24.09 -26.40
N SER A 820 41.59 25.42 -26.48
CA SER A 820 41.95 26.33 -25.39
C SER A 820 41.04 27.54 -25.29
N THR A 821 39.87 27.36 -24.66
CA THR A 821 38.96 28.48 -24.31
C THR A 821 39.64 29.61 -23.55
N PRO A 822 40.50 29.38 -22.52
CA PRO A 822 41.19 30.47 -21.84
C PRO A 822 42.10 31.30 -22.76
N SER A 823 42.67 30.68 -23.81
CA SER A 823 43.49 31.41 -24.79
C SER A 823 42.62 32.32 -25.66
N VAL A 824 41.46 31.83 -26.11
CA VAL A 824 40.51 32.61 -26.90
C VAL A 824 39.89 33.74 -26.06
N GLU A 825 39.51 33.47 -24.80
CA GLU A 825 39.03 34.50 -23.87
C GLU A 825 40.10 35.58 -23.63
N ALA A 826 41.37 35.20 -23.44
CA ALA A 826 42.47 36.15 -23.30
C ALA A 826 42.65 36.97 -24.59
N GLN A 827 42.56 36.33 -25.75
CA GLN A 827 42.64 37.02 -27.05
C GLN A 827 41.53 38.07 -27.21
N ILE A 828 40.30 37.74 -26.81
CA ILE A 828 39.16 38.68 -26.80
C ILE A 828 39.42 39.82 -25.82
N LEU A 829 39.89 39.52 -24.61
CA LEU A 829 40.13 40.51 -23.56
C LEU A 829 41.21 41.53 -23.92
N PHE A 830 42.26 41.12 -24.63
CA PHE A 830 43.37 42.00 -25.01
C PHE A 830 43.17 42.73 -26.35
N ALA A 831 42.12 42.40 -27.10
CA ALA A 831 41.81 43.09 -28.35
C ALA A 831 41.32 44.53 -28.06
N SER A 832 42.08 45.53 -28.53
CA SER A 832 41.80 46.94 -28.20
C SER A 832 41.96 47.91 -29.37
N SER A 833 42.47 47.46 -30.51
CA SER A 833 42.60 48.26 -31.73
C SER A 833 41.82 47.67 -32.92
N PRO A 834 41.50 48.48 -33.96
CA PRO A 834 40.86 47.97 -35.17
C PRO A 834 41.61 46.82 -35.86
N ALA A 835 42.95 46.80 -35.78
CA ALA A 835 43.77 45.71 -36.32
C ALA A 835 43.63 44.42 -35.51
N ASP A 836 43.49 44.53 -34.18
CA ASP A 836 43.25 43.40 -33.30
C ASP A 836 41.85 42.83 -33.52
N TYR A 837 40.82 43.68 -33.69
CA TYR A 837 39.46 43.24 -34.00
C TYR A 837 39.35 42.53 -35.35
N GLN A 838 40.11 42.96 -36.35
CA GLN A 838 40.14 42.28 -37.65
C GLN A 838 40.79 40.89 -37.53
N SER A 839 41.88 40.77 -36.79
CA SER A 839 42.53 39.47 -36.52
C SER A 839 41.60 38.55 -35.74
N LEU A 840 41.00 39.07 -34.66
CA LEU A 840 40.02 38.35 -33.84
C LEU A 840 38.80 37.88 -34.67
N TYR A 841 38.31 38.72 -35.59
CA TYR A 841 37.22 38.34 -36.49
C TYR A 841 37.59 37.16 -37.39
N VAL A 842 38.78 37.17 -38.00
CA VAL A 842 39.25 36.07 -38.86
C VAL A 842 39.39 34.79 -38.05
N ASP A 843 40.05 34.86 -36.90
CA ASP A 843 40.29 33.70 -36.04
C ASP A 843 38.97 33.06 -35.57
N LEU A 844 38.01 33.85 -35.09
CA LEU A 844 36.71 33.34 -34.64
C LEU A 844 35.83 32.82 -35.79
N MET A 845 35.97 33.36 -36.99
CA MET A 845 35.28 32.84 -38.19
C MET A 845 35.91 31.54 -38.69
N ASP A 846 37.23 31.40 -38.61
CA ASP A 846 37.95 30.16 -38.97
C ASP A 846 37.65 29.03 -37.97
N MET A 847 37.42 29.37 -36.69
CA MET A 847 36.96 28.43 -35.66
C MET A 847 35.48 28.04 -35.78
N ALA A 848 34.66 28.86 -36.45
CA ALA A 848 33.22 28.60 -36.54
C ALA A 848 32.92 27.25 -37.22
N PRO A 849 31.95 26.45 -36.72
CA PRO A 849 30.94 26.75 -35.70
C PRO A 849 31.35 26.36 -34.26
N TYR A 850 32.64 26.29 -33.94
CA TYR A 850 33.15 25.76 -32.67
C TYR A 850 33.65 26.82 -31.68
N VAL A 851 33.19 28.07 -31.78
CA VAL A 851 33.45 29.07 -30.72
C VAL A 851 32.59 28.75 -29.51
N SER A 852 33.17 28.63 -28.31
CA SER A 852 32.42 28.26 -27.11
C SER A 852 31.44 29.36 -26.64
N ASP A 853 30.40 28.97 -25.88
CA ASP A 853 29.47 29.92 -25.27
C ASP A 853 30.18 30.96 -24.37
N GLN A 854 31.26 30.55 -23.70
CA GLN A 854 32.08 31.41 -22.84
C GLN A 854 32.84 32.47 -23.66
N SER A 855 33.49 32.05 -24.75
CA SER A 855 34.16 32.96 -25.68
C SER A 855 33.15 33.92 -26.34
N LEU A 856 31.97 33.42 -26.73
CA LEU A 856 30.89 34.26 -27.27
C LEU A 856 30.35 35.26 -26.22
N GLU A 857 30.22 34.86 -24.95
CA GLU A 857 29.85 35.76 -23.85
C GLU A 857 30.84 36.93 -23.75
N LYS A 858 32.15 36.65 -23.70
CA LYS A 858 33.19 37.67 -23.65
C LYS A 858 33.19 38.57 -24.87
N LEU A 859 32.94 38.00 -26.06
CA LEU A 859 32.85 38.77 -27.30
C LEU A 859 31.65 39.72 -27.31
N ILE A 860 30.48 39.25 -26.86
CA ILE A 860 29.27 40.07 -26.76
C ILE A 860 29.47 41.19 -25.75
N ALA A 861 30.22 40.97 -24.67
CA ALA A 861 30.52 41.99 -23.66
C ALA A 861 31.50 43.08 -24.13
N LEU A 862 32.18 42.93 -25.27
CA LEU A 862 33.20 43.88 -25.72
C LEU A 862 32.54 45.16 -26.29
N GLU A 863 32.75 46.31 -25.62
CA GLU A 863 32.04 47.59 -25.91
C GLU A 863 32.25 48.12 -27.33
N ASN A 864 33.49 48.07 -27.84
CA ASN A 864 33.88 48.72 -29.10
C ASN A 864 34.01 47.73 -30.28
N TYR A 865 33.49 46.51 -30.17
CA TYR A 865 33.59 45.51 -31.23
C TYR A 865 32.61 45.81 -32.39
N PRO A 866 33.03 45.73 -33.67
CA PRO A 866 32.17 46.07 -34.79
C PRO A 866 30.90 45.20 -34.88
N GLU A 867 29.71 45.82 -34.93
CA GLU A 867 28.41 45.13 -34.98
C GLU A 867 28.33 44.10 -36.13
N LEU A 868 28.78 44.46 -37.33
CA LEU A 868 28.72 43.56 -38.49
C LEU A 868 29.61 42.32 -38.31
N ALA A 869 30.76 42.46 -37.64
CA ALA A 869 31.65 41.35 -37.32
C ALA A 869 31.00 40.41 -36.28
N LEU A 870 30.42 41.00 -35.22
CA LEU A 870 29.67 40.27 -34.20
C LEU A 870 28.50 39.48 -34.80
N ARG A 871 27.70 40.13 -35.67
CA ARG A 871 26.60 39.52 -36.42
C ARG A 871 27.08 38.30 -37.19
N ASN A 872 28.14 38.42 -37.97
CA ASN A 872 28.63 37.34 -38.81
C ASN A 872 29.16 36.16 -37.97
N ILE A 873 29.87 36.43 -36.87
CA ILE A 873 30.37 35.38 -35.97
C ILE A 873 29.19 34.61 -35.34
N LEU A 874 28.15 35.30 -34.87
CA LEU A 874 26.99 34.66 -34.24
C LEU A 874 26.09 33.92 -35.24
N ILE A 875 26.02 34.36 -36.50
CA ILE A 875 25.39 33.60 -37.57
C ILE A 875 26.18 32.31 -37.88
N ALA A 876 27.52 32.39 -37.87
CA ALA A 876 28.39 31.23 -38.09
C ALA A 876 28.44 30.28 -36.86
N ASN A 877 28.11 30.79 -35.68
CA ASN A 877 28.03 30.08 -34.40
C ASN A 877 26.60 30.14 -33.81
N PRO A 878 25.60 29.60 -34.52
CA PRO A 878 24.18 29.77 -34.18
C PRO A 878 23.80 29.16 -32.82
N HIS A 879 24.61 28.27 -32.24
CA HIS A 879 24.40 27.75 -30.90
C HIS A 879 24.45 28.85 -29.83
N GLY A 880 25.28 29.89 -30.01
CA GLY A 880 25.31 31.03 -29.10
C GLY A 880 23.99 31.79 -29.06
N ALA A 881 23.34 31.97 -30.21
CA ALA A 881 22.05 32.64 -30.27
C ALA A 881 20.87 31.77 -29.79
N ARG A 882 21.01 30.44 -29.79
CA ARG A 882 20.05 29.52 -29.17
C ARG A 882 20.12 29.52 -27.64
N ASN A 883 21.26 29.93 -27.08
CA ASN A 883 21.43 30.08 -25.65
C ASN A 883 20.66 31.33 -25.17
N SER A 884 19.63 31.13 -24.34
CA SER A 884 18.74 32.20 -23.88
C SER A 884 19.47 33.29 -23.10
N TYR A 885 20.55 32.95 -22.39
CA TYR A 885 21.36 33.93 -21.65
C TYR A 885 22.16 34.81 -22.61
N LEU A 886 22.84 34.23 -23.60
CA LEU A 886 23.56 34.99 -24.62
C LEU A 886 22.61 35.80 -25.50
N TRP A 887 21.45 35.26 -25.84
CA TRP A 887 20.40 36.00 -26.55
C TRP A 887 19.92 37.22 -25.77
N LYS A 888 19.73 37.07 -24.45
CA LYS A 888 19.41 38.19 -23.57
C LYS A 888 20.54 39.24 -23.59
N MET A 889 21.80 38.82 -23.50
CA MET A 889 22.94 39.74 -23.59
C MET A 889 22.99 40.50 -24.92
N LEU A 890 22.58 39.88 -26.04
CA LEU A 890 22.50 40.57 -27.34
C LEU A 890 21.43 41.65 -27.35
N LEU A 891 20.29 41.41 -26.70
CA LEU A 891 19.20 42.38 -26.60
C LEU A 891 19.57 43.56 -25.69
N GLU A 892 20.40 43.32 -24.69
CA GLU A 892 20.81 44.30 -23.66
C GLU A 892 22.18 44.94 -23.95
N LYS A 893 22.83 44.61 -25.07
CA LYS A 893 24.17 45.11 -25.40
C LYS A 893 24.15 46.62 -25.66
N GLU A 894 25.15 47.32 -25.12
CA GLU A 894 25.44 48.72 -25.44
C GLU A 894 26.77 48.88 -26.21
N PRO A 895 26.82 49.67 -27.31
CA PRO A 895 25.69 50.33 -27.96
C PRO A 895 24.70 49.33 -28.57
N ALA A 896 23.40 49.67 -28.53
CA ALA A 896 22.32 48.80 -29.01
C ALA A 896 22.52 48.29 -30.45
N LEU A 897 22.37 46.97 -30.64
CA LEU A 897 22.41 46.33 -31.95
C LEU A 897 21.20 46.75 -32.81
N SER A 898 21.40 46.83 -34.12
CA SER A 898 20.30 47.07 -35.05
C SER A 898 19.31 45.90 -35.08
N GLN A 899 18.03 46.19 -35.33
CA GLN A 899 17.00 45.15 -35.44
C GLN A 899 17.33 44.14 -36.55
N GLN A 900 17.93 44.61 -37.66
CA GLN A 900 18.37 43.74 -38.75
C GLN A 900 19.43 42.73 -38.28
N THR A 901 20.39 43.15 -37.46
CA THR A 901 21.38 42.22 -36.87
C THR A 901 20.73 41.16 -36.00
N LEU A 902 19.78 41.54 -35.15
CA LEU A 902 19.04 40.60 -34.31
C LEU A 902 18.23 39.63 -35.16
N ASP A 903 17.50 40.12 -36.17
CA ASP A 903 16.71 39.28 -37.07
C ASP A 903 17.60 38.29 -37.84
N ASP A 904 18.77 38.73 -38.31
CA ASP A 904 19.71 37.88 -39.04
C ASP A 904 20.32 36.78 -38.15
N ILE A 905 20.72 37.12 -36.92
CA ILE A 905 21.21 36.15 -35.93
C ILE A 905 20.08 35.16 -35.58
N GLN A 906 18.87 35.67 -35.34
CA GLN A 906 17.69 34.85 -35.03
C GLN A 906 17.36 33.88 -36.17
N ASN A 907 17.40 34.34 -37.42
CA ASN A 907 17.21 33.47 -38.59
C ASN A 907 18.32 32.41 -38.70
N GLY A 908 19.55 32.76 -38.34
CA GLY A 908 20.69 31.83 -38.29
C GLY A 908 20.51 30.66 -37.32
N THR A 909 19.73 30.85 -36.25
CA THR A 909 19.46 29.80 -35.23
C THR A 909 18.83 28.53 -35.81
N GLN A 910 18.26 28.58 -37.01
CA GLN A 910 17.68 27.42 -37.68
C GLN A 910 18.72 26.51 -38.35
N THR A 911 19.99 26.92 -38.43
CA THR A 911 21.03 26.21 -39.19
C THR A 911 21.70 25.13 -38.35
N ILE A 912 21.56 23.85 -38.72
CA ILE A 912 22.34 22.77 -38.11
C ILE A 912 23.80 22.89 -38.56
N THR A 913 24.71 22.94 -37.60
CA THR A 913 26.14 23.08 -37.85
C THR A 913 26.90 21.77 -37.70
N ALA A 914 28.18 21.75 -38.09
CA ALA A 914 29.06 20.61 -37.83
C ALA A 914 29.22 20.32 -36.32
N LYS A 915 29.17 21.37 -35.48
CA LYS A 915 29.16 21.23 -34.01
C LYS A 915 27.90 20.50 -33.54
N ASP A 916 26.73 20.93 -34.00
CA ASP A 916 25.45 20.29 -33.64
C ASP A 916 25.45 18.80 -34.03
N LEU A 917 25.94 18.46 -35.22
CA LEU A 917 26.03 17.05 -35.67
C LEU A 917 26.96 16.21 -34.79
N LEU A 918 28.11 16.76 -34.38
CA LEU A 918 29.03 16.06 -33.48
C LEU A 918 28.41 15.86 -32.09
N GLU A 919 27.74 16.88 -31.56
CA GLU A 919 27.02 16.79 -30.26
C GLU A 919 25.88 15.77 -30.31
N MET A 920 25.14 15.69 -31.42
CA MET A 920 24.13 14.65 -31.66
C MET A 920 24.73 13.23 -31.73
N GLN A 921 25.92 13.08 -32.32
CA GLN A 921 26.62 11.78 -32.39
C GLN A 921 27.08 11.32 -31.00
N ILE A 922 27.66 12.24 -30.21
CA ILE A 922 28.02 11.99 -28.81
C ILE A 922 26.78 11.54 -28.03
N ALA A 923 25.68 12.30 -28.14
CA ALA A 923 24.44 11.98 -27.45
C ALA A 923 23.92 10.58 -27.81
N SER A 924 23.86 10.26 -29.10
CA SER A 924 23.40 8.95 -29.56
C SER A 924 24.26 7.78 -29.06
N LYS A 925 25.58 7.94 -29.04
CA LYS A 925 26.50 6.92 -28.54
C LYS A 925 26.31 6.69 -27.04
N GLN A 926 26.10 7.77 -26.29
CA GLN A 926 25.82 7.68 -24.85
C GLN A 926 24.46 7.03 -24.57
N VAL A 927 23.39 7.38 -25.30
CA VAL A 927 22.09 6.71 -25.12
C VAL A 927 22.18 5.21 -25.45
N SER A 928 22.89 4.84 -26.52
CA SER A 928 23.10 3.43 -26.89
C SER A 928 23.91 2.66 -25.84
N ARG A 929 24.88 3.34 -25.21
CA ARG A 929 25.67 2.82 -24.10
C ARG A 929 24.80 2.63 -22.85
N ASP A 930 23.96 3.59 -22.51
CA ASP A 930 23.05 3.51 -21.36
C ASP A 930 22.04 2.38 -21.54
N TRP A 931 21.48 2.26 -22.74
CA TRP A 931 20.61 1.15 -23.11
C TRP A 931 21.30 -0.22 -22.96
N SER A 932 22.54 -0.35 -23.44
CA SER A 932 23.32 -1.58 -23.29
C SER A 932 23.62 -1.91 -21.83
N SER A 933 23.83 -0.90 -20.99
CA SER A 933 23.97 -1.06 -19.54
C SER A 933 22.69 -1.56 -18.87
N LYS A 934 21.52 -1.02 -19.25
CA LYS A 934 20.22 -1.49 -18.74
C LYS A 934 20.03 -2.97 -19.04
N LEU A 935 20.24 -3.38 -20.30
CA LEU A 935 20.15 -4.80 -20.70
C LEU A 935 21.09 -5.70 -19.89
N LEU A 936 22.29 -5.21 -19.59
CA LEU A 936 23.27 -5.95 -18.78
C LEU A 936 22.85 -6.07 -17.31
N LEU A 937 22.36 -4.97 -16.72
CA LEU A 937 21.82 -4.96 -15.35
C LEU A 937 20.61 -5.89 -15.22
N GLU A 938 19.67 -5.84 -16.18
CA GLU A 938 18.53 -6.75 -16.25
C GLU A 938 18.96 -8.22 -16.34
N TYR A 939 20.00 -8.52 -17.14
CA TYR A 939 20.54 -9.87 -17.24
C TYR A 939 21.10 -10.35 -15.89
N TYR A 940 21.93 -9.53 -15.22
CA TYR A 940 22.51 -9.91 -13.93
C TYR A 940 21.46 -10.09 -12.83
N ALA A 941 20.45 -9.21 -12.79
CA ALA A 941 19.34 -9.31 -11.83
C ALA A 941 18.47 -10.56 -12.06
N SER A 942 18.21 -10.93 -13.32
CA SER A 942 17.38 -12.10 -13.65
C SER A 942 18.08 -13.45 -13.43
N HIS A 943 19.42 -13.48 -13.44
CA HIS A 943 20.21 -14.72 -13.33
C HIS A 943 20.95 -14.89 -11.99
N ILE A 944 20.59 -14.08 -10.99
CA ILE A 944 21.22 -14.01 -9.67
C ILE A 944 21.37 -15.36 -8.96
N ASP A 945 20.41 -16.27 -9.16
CA ASP A 945 20.38 -17.58 -8.49
C ASP A 945 21.04 -18.71 -9.32
N SER A 946 21.44 -18.45 -10.57
CA SER A 946 21.74 -19.50 -11.57
C SER A 946 23.20 -19.64 -11.98
N MET A 947 24.06 -18.67 -11.66
CA MET A 947 25.41 -18.58 -12.25
C MET A 947 26.57 -18.94 -11.29
N GLY A 948 26.31 -19.18 -10.00
CA GLY A 948 27.37 -19.54 -9.04
C GLY A 948 28.44 -18.46 -8.82
N ILE A 949 28.20 -17.24 -9.32
CA ILE A 949 28.99 -16.01 -9.11
C ILE A 949 28.07 -15.04 -8.38
N ASP A 950 28.59 -14.31 -7.40
CA ASP A 950 27.84 -13.23 -6.76
C ASP A 950 27.60 -12.11 -7.79
N ASN A 951 26.42 -12.11 -8.42
CA ASN A 951 26.07 -11.12 -9.44
C ASN A 951 26.05 -9.68 -8.87
N SER A 952 26.03 -9.49 -7.55
CA SER A 952 26.17 -8.15 -6.96
C SER A 952 27.53 -7.53 -7.28
N ASP A 953 28.62 -8.31 -7.27
CA ASP A 953 29.96 -7.82 -7.57
C ASP A 953 30.08 -7.39 -9.04
N LEU A 954 29.44 -8.12 -9.95
CA LEU A 954 29.37 -7.75 -11.37
C LEU A 954 28.57 -6.46 -11.58
N ILE A 955 27.46 -6.29 -10.85
CA ILE A 955 26.67 -5.05 -10.85
C ILE A 955 27.52 -3.91 -10.30
N LYS A 956 28.18 -4.07 -9.14
CA LYS A 956 29.04 -3.04 -8.52
C LYS A 956 30.17 -2.61 -9.46
N VAL A 957 30.88 -3.57 -10.05
CA VAL A 957 31.96 -3.30 -11.03
C VAL A 957 31.41 -2.57 -12.25
N HIS A 958 30.23 -2.96 -12.75
CA HIS A 958 29.62 -2.30 -13.87
C HIS A 958 29.26 -0.84 -13.56
N LEU A 959 28.55 -0.59 -12.46
CA LEU A 959 28.13 0.74 -12.02
C LEU A 959 29.32 1.66 -11.72
N LYS A 960 30.36 1.15 -11.07
CA LYS A 960 31.58 1.93 -10.76
C LYS A 960 32.32 2.41 -12.00
N ASN A 961 32.28 1.65 -13.09
CA ASN A 961 32.91 2.02 -14.36
C ASN A 961 32.09 3.04 -15.18
N ARG A 962 30.96 3.52 -14.65
CA ARG A 962 30.14 4.57 -15.26
C ARG A 962 30.52 5.94 -14.67
N ASN A 963 30.52 6.96 -15.53
CA ASN A 963 30.86 8.34 -15.16
C ASN A 963 29.63 9.25 -15.07
N GLU A 964 28.43 8.68 -15.20
CA GLU A 964 27.17 9.38 -14.96
C GLU A 964 26.68 9.18 -13.53
N VAL A 965 26.21 10.28 -12.93
CA VAL A 965 25.92 10.34 -11.49
C VAL A 965 24.81 9.37 -11.06
N TYR A 966 23.79 9.14 -11.89
CA TYR A 966 22.69 8.22 -11.59
C TYR A 966 23.15 6.76 -11.47
N PHE A 967 24.19 6.32 -12.19
CA PHE A 967 24.75 4.98 -11.98
C PHE A 967 25.56 4.90 -10.67
N ARG A 968 26.13 6.02 -10.20
CA ARG A 968 26.86 6.07 -8.93
C ARG A 968 25.92 6.14 -7.74
N TYR A 969 24.74 6.77 -7.85
CA TYR A 969 23.69 6.69 -6.84
C TYR A 969 23.21 5.25 -6.65
N ALA A 970 22.87 4.55 -7.74
CA ALA A 970 22.58 3.12 -7.70
C ALA A 970 23.66 2.26 -7.00
N LEU A 971 24.94 2.59 -7.21
CA LEU A 971 26.05 1.91 -6.52
C LEU A 971 26.09 2.22 -5.02
N ILE A 972 25.88 3.48 -4.64
CA ILE A 972 25.81 3.91 -3.23
C ILE A 972 24.65 3.22 -2.53
N ASP A 973 23.48 3.14 -3.16
CA ASP A 973 22.30 2.47 -2.60
C ASP A 973 22.53 0.98 -2.41
N LEU A 974 23.22 0.34 -3.35
CA LEU A 974 23.63 -1.06 -3.19
C LEU A 974 24.57 -1.21 -1.99
N TYR A 975 25.53 -0.30 -1.78
CA TYR A 975 26.37 -0.34 -0.57
C TYR A 975 25.58 -0.09 0.72
N ILE A 976 24.58 0.80 0.71
CA ILE A 976 23.68 1.03 1.85
C ILE A 976 22.83 -0.22 2.13
N TYR A 977 22.28 -0.86 1.10
CA TYR A 977 21.55 -2.13 1.22
C TYR A 977 22.42 -3.24 1.82
N GLU A 978 23.71 -3.28 1.46
CA GLU A 978 24.70 -4.20 2.01
C GLU A 978 25.25 -3.80 3.40
N GLU A 979 24.68 -2.77 4.03
CA GLU A 979 25.13 -2.15 5.29
C GLU A 979 26.61 -1.71 5.27
N ASN A 980 27.19 -1.47 4.09
CA ASN A 980 28.55 -1.02 3.90
C ASN A 980 28.63 0.51 3.77
N HIS A 981 28.37 1.18 4.89
CA HIS A 981 28.30 2.64 4.96
C HIS A 981 29.64 3.33 4.63
N GLU A 982 30.78 2.68 4.91
CA GLU A 982 32.11 3.20 4.58
C GLU A 982 32.32 3.26 3.06
N ALA A 983 32.00 2.18 2.34
CA ALA A 983 32.09 2.18 0.88
C ALA A 983 31.10 3.15 0.25
N ALA A 984 29.87 3.23 0.77
CA ALA A 984 28.86 4.21 0.34
C ALA A 984 29.39 5.65 0.45
N GLN A 985 29.97 6.01 1.60
CA GLN A 985 30.55 7.34 1.82
C GLN A 985 31.75 7.59 0.90
N GLY A 986 32.64 6.60 0.73
CA GLY A 986 33.78 6.70 -0.16
C GLY A 986 33.39 6.98 -1.61
N GLU A 987 32.37 6.28 -2.13
CA GLU A 987 31.85 6.54 -3.48
C GLU A 987 31.17 7.91 -3.59
N LEU A 988 30.44 8.35 -2.55
CA LEU A 988 29.79 9.66 -2.51
C LEU A 988 30.80 10.82 -2.63
N ASP A 989 31.97 10.69 -2.00
CA ASP A 989 33.03 11.70 -2.02
C ASP A 989 33.84 11.70 -3.34
N LEU A 990 33.79 10.62 -4.12
CA LEU A 990 34.45 10.53 -5.44
C LEU A 990 33.62 11.14 -6.57
N ILE A 991 32.31 11.28 -6.41
CA ILE A 991 31.41 11.79 -7.47
C ILE A 991 31.88 13.14 -8.06
N PRO A 992 32.27 14.17 -7.27
CA PRO A 992 32.70 15.46 -7.84
C PRO A 992 33.94 15.38 -8.71
N THR A 993 34.80 14.37 -8.52
CA THR A 993 36.06 14.23 -9.27
C THR A 993 35.98 13.21 -10.41
N GLU A 994 35.10 12.21 -10.30
CA GLU A 994 35.02 11.10 -11.27
C GLU A 994 33.80 11.20 -12.20
N CYS A 995 32.75 11.93 -11.81
CA CYS A 995 31.56 12.12 -12.63
C CYS A 995 31.57 13.44 -13.39
N ALA A 996 30.94 13.46 -14.56
CA ALA A 996 30.72 14.70 -15.31
C ALA A 996 29.49 15.44 -14.74
N LEU A 997 29.71 16.39 -13.83
CA LEU A 997 28.66 17.21 -13.23
C LEU A 997 28.53 18.55 -13.96
N GLY A 998 27.31 18.91 -14.36
CA GLY A 998 26.98 20.23 -14.84
C GLY A 998 26.44 21.09 -13.70
N ARG A 999 26.11 22.35 -13.98
CA ARG A 999 25.65 23.28 -12.95
C ARG A 999 24.40 22.76 -12.21
N GLU A 1000 23.47 22.12 -12.92
CA GLU A 1000 22.26 21.58 -12.31
C GLU A 1000 22.53 20.24 -11.61
N GLU A 1001 23.35 19.36 -12.19
CA GLU A 1001 23.75 18.09 -11.56
C GLU A 1001 24.59 18.32 -10.29
N GLU A 1002 25.41 19.37 -10.24
CA GLU A 1002 26.17 19.76 -9.05
C GLU A 1002 25.23 20.21 -7.92
N GLN A 1003 24.19 20.99 -8.23
CA GLN A 1003 23.17 21.37 -7.25
C GLN A 1003 22.38 20.15 -6.76
N ALA A 1004 21.94 19.27 -7.68
CA ALA A 1004 21.25 18.03 -7.32
C ALA A 1004 22.16 17.11 -6.49
N TYR A 1005 23.44 17.02 -6.82
CA TYR A 1005 24.44 16.27 -6.04
C TYR A 1005 24.58 16.81 -4.62
N ASN A 1006 24.63 18.12 -4.43
CA ASN A 1006 24.72 18.70 -3.09
C ASN A 1006 23.52 18.33 -2.21
N TRP A 1007 22.31 18.28 -2.77
CA TRP A 1007 21.12 17.81 -2.06
C TRP A 1007 21.14 16.30 -1.81
N MET A 1008 21.57 15.50 -2.79
CA MET A 1008 21.77 14.05 -2.61
C MET A 1008 22.82 13.74 -1.55
N LYS A 1009 23.91 14.52 -1.50
CA LYS A 1009 24.94 14.39 -0.46
C LYS A 1009 24.38 14.67 0.92
N GLN A 1010 23.52 15.68 1.07
CA GLN A 1010 22.81 15.93 2.33
C GLN A 1010 21.89 14.75 2.69
N TYR A 1011 21.07 14.27 1.75
CA TYR A 1011 20.22 13.11 1.96
C TYR A 1011 21.02 11.89 2.43
N TYR A 1012 22.05 11.49 1.68
CA TYR A 1012 22.89 10.35 2.06
C TYR A 1012 23.61 10.56 3.39
N SER A 1013 24.03 11.79 3.71
CA SER A 1013 24.62 12.08 5.01
C SER A 1013 23.62 11.82 6.15
N LEU A 1014 22.32 12.02 5.94
CA LEU A 1014 21.30 11.67 6.94
C LEU A 1014 21.14 10.15 7.09
N ILE A 1015 21.11 9.42 5.97
CA ILE A 1015 20.93 7.97 5.94
C ILE A 1015 22.15 7.21 6.47
N ILE A 1016 23.36 7.62 6.06
CA ILE A 1016 24.63 6.97 6.45
C ILE A 1016 24.93 7.22 7.93
N ASN A 1017 24.65 8.43 8.43
CA ASN A 1017 24.93 8.82 9.82
C ASN A 1017 23.78 8.53 10.79
N SER A 1018 22.63 8.03 10.33
CA SER A 1018 21.55 7.64 11.24
C SER A 1018 21.98 6.42 12.06
N SER A 1019 22.02 6.57 13.39
CA SER A 1019 22.37 5.50 14.32
C SER A 1019 21.20 4.55 14.66
N GLY A 1020 20.05 4.72 14.01
CA GLY A 1020 18.81 3.99 14.24
C GLY A 1020 18.06 3.70 12.93
N PRO A 1021 16.94 2.96 12.98
CA PRO A 1021 16.20 2.59 11.79
C PRO A 1021 15.54 3.82 11.14
N LEU A 1022 15.36 3.78 9.82
CA LEU A 1022 14.93 4.93 9.01
C LEU A 1022 13.47 5.36 9.25
N ASP A 1023 12.68 4.59 9.99
CA ASP A 1023 11.32 4.90 10.43
C ASP A 1023 11.25 5.50 11.85
N GLU A 1024 12.40 5.67 12.51
CA GLU A 1024 12.54 6.34 13.81
C GLU A 1024 13.60 7.45 13.75
N MET A 1025 13.56 8.28 12.70
CA MET A 1025 14.51 9.37 12.53
C MET A 1025 14.29 10.50 13.55
N SER A 1026 15.37 11.17 13.96
CA SER A 1026 15.30 12.30 14.89
C SER A 1026 14.53 13.49 14.28
N GLU A 1027 13.92 14.33 15.11
CA GLU A 1027 13.20 15.53 14.62
C GLU A 1027 14.10 16.45 13.78
N SER A 1028 15.40 16.55 14.11
CA SER A 1028 16.35 17.34 13.30
C SER A 1028 16.58 16.74 11.91
N ALA A 1029 16.62 15.41 11.80
CA ALA A 1029 16.69 14.72 10.52
C ALA A 1029 15.39 14.89 9.73
N LEU A 1030 14.23 14.78 10.39
CA LEU A 1030 12.92 15.03 9.76
C LEU A 1030 12.78 16.47 9.23
N ILE A 1031 13.27 17.47 9.95
CA ILE A 1031 13.33 18.87 9.47
C ILE A 1031 14.21 18.97 8.22
N SER A 1032 15.37 18.31 8.22
CA SER A 1032 16.28 18.32 7.07
C SER A 1032 15.66 17.62 5.85
N LEU A 1033 14.95 16.50 6.05
CA LEU A 1033 14.21 15.81 4.99
C LEU A 1033 13.07 16.68 4.45
N ARG A 1034 12.35 17.42 5.30
CA ARG A 1034 11.32 18.38 4.86
C ARG A 1034 11.93 19.51 4.03
N ASP A 1035 13.10 20.01 4.39
CA ASP A 1035 13.81 21.02 3.59
C ASP A 1035 14.22 20.47 2.21
N ILE A 1036 14.74 19.24 2.18
CA ILE A 1036 15.05 18.55 0.91
C ILE A 1036 13.78 18.36 0.07
N GLU A 1037 12.66 17.96 0.65
CA GLU A 1037 11.41 17.74 -0.09
C GLU A 1037 10.84 19.04 -0.68
N LEU A 1038 10.90 20.14 0.08
CA LEU A 1038 10.35 21.44 -0.33
C LEU A 1038 11.26 22.24 -1.26
N ASN A 1039 12.57 22.24 -0.99
CA ASN A 1039 13.54 23.14 -1.63
C ASN A 1039 14.62 22.40 -2.44
N GLY A 1040 14.70 21.07 -2.29
CA GLY A 1040 15.73 20.25 -2.93
C GLY A 1040 15.60 20.14 -4.44
N LYS A 1041 16.56 19.42 -5.04
CA LYS A 1041 16.64 19.17 -6.48
C LYS A 1041 16.99 17.72 -6.76
N GLY A 1042 16.54 17.21 -7.91
CA GLY A 1042 16.81 15.85 -8.36
C GLY A 1042 16.23 14.77 -7.44
N TYR A 1043 16.85 13.59 -7.47
CA TYR A 1043 16.38 12.38 -6.77
C TYR A 1043 16.20 12.55 -5.25
N ALA A 1044 16.93 13.50 -4.64
CA ALA A 1044 16.89 13.73 -3.20
C ALA A 1044 15.46 14.07 -2.74
N VAL A 1045 14.69 14.77 -3.58
CA VAL A 1045 13.30 15.16 -3.29
C VAL A 1045 12.40 13.93 -3.15
N GLY A 1046 12.38 13.05 -4.16
CA GLY A 1046 11.54 11.85 -4.16
C GLY A 1046 11.90 10.87 -3.04
N ARG A 1047 13.20 10.75 -2.72
CA ARG A 1047 13.70 9.90 -1.62
C ARG A 1047 13.43 10.47 -0.24
N ALA A 1048 13.62 11.78 -0.05
CA ALA A 1048 13.27 12.44 1.20
C ALA A 1048 11.77 12.31 1.48
N ARG A 1049 10.93 12.41 0.44
CA ARG A 1049 9.49 12.17 0.54
C ARG A 1049 9.16 10.75 1.02
N ALA A 1050 9.80 9.73 0.43
CA ALA A 1050 9.61 8.35 0.84
C ALA A 1050 10.03 8.14 2.31
N ALA A 1051 11.19 8.66 2.71
CA ALA A 1051 11.67 8.62 4.09
C ALA A 1051 10.72 9.35 5.07
N LEU A 1052 10.14 10.49 4.68
CA LEU A 1052 9.13 11.18 5.48
C LEU A 1052 7.87 10.33 5.68
N PHE A 1053 7.37 9.68 4.62
CA PHE A 1053 6.22 8.78 4.73
C PHE A 1053 6.49 7.60 5.66
N LEU A 1054 7.72 7.07 5.68
CA LEU A 1054 8.11 6.01 6.63
C LEU A 1054 8.00 6.47 8.08
N ASN A 1055 8.34 7.72 8.38
CA ASN A 1055 8.25 8.31 9.72
C ASN A 1055 6.84 8.88 10.04
N GLY A 1056 5.81 8.43 9.31
CA GLY A 1056 4.42 8.88 9.50
C GLY A 1056 4.16 10.34 9.15
N GLN A 1057 5.08 11.01 8.43
CA GLN A 1057 4.94 12.40 8.02
C GLN A 1057 4.21 12.48 6.68
N ASN A 1058 3.07 13.17 6.66
CA ASN A 1058 2.36 13.45 5.42
C ASN A 1058 2.82 14.80 4.85
N VAL A 1059 3.44 14.78 3.66
CA VAL A 1059 3.93 15.99 2.98
C VAL A 1059 2.87 16.69 2.12
N GLY A 1060 1.68 16.11 1.95
CA GLY A 1060 0.61 16.69 1.14
C GLY A 1060 0.89 16.76 -0.37
N TYR A 1061 2.00 16.16 -0.83
CA TYR A 1061 2.33 16.06 -2.24
C TYR A 1061 1.31 15.21 -2.98
N VAL A 1062 0.83 15.76 -4.11
CA VAL A 1062 -0.01 15.06 -5.08
C VAL A 1062 0.68 15.18 -6.42
N GLU A 1063 0.96 14.06 -7.06
CA GLU A 1063 1.62 14.02 -8.35
C GLU A 1063 0.87 14.86 -9.39
N PRO A 1064 1.53 15.84 -10.05
CA PRO A 1064 0.83 16.77 -10.94
C PRO A 1064 0.52 16.17 -12.30
N VAL A 1065 -0.71 16.36 -12.78
CA VAL A 1065 -1.10 16.22 -14.20
C VAL A 1065 -1.39 17.62 -14.74
N LEU A 1066 -0.67 18.04 -15.78
CA LEU A 1066 -0.73 19.42 -16.25
C LEU A 1066 -1.94 19.67 -17.14
N THR A 1067 -2.75 20.65 -16.74
CA THR A 1067 -3.99 21.06 -17.43
C THR A 1067 -3.90 22.50 -17.94
N GLY A 1068 -4.66 22.82 -19.00
CA GLY A 1068 -4.45 24.00 -19.85
C GLY A 1068 -4.53 25.40 -19.19
N LEU A 1069 -4.99 25.54 -17.95
CA LEU A 1069 -5.08 26.83 -17.23
C LEU A 1069 -3.79 27.21 -16.48
N GLY A 1070 -3.06 26.23 -15.93
CA GLY A 1070 -1.81 26.51 -15.18
C GLY A 1070 -0.66 26.97 -16.08
N MET A 1071 -0.65 26.52 -17.33
CA MET A 1071 0.44 26.80 -18.27
C MET A 1071 0.37 28.20 -18.88
N LYS A 1072 -0.80 28.84 -18.98
CA LYS A 1072 -0.90 30.19 -19.59
C LYS A 1072 -0.19 31.27 -18.78
N LYS A 1073 -0.14 31.16 -17.45
CA LYS A 1073 0.58 32.11 -16.57
C LYS A 1073 2.10 31.94 -16.59
N LEU A 1074 2.61 30.73 -16.88
CA LEU A 1074 4.04 30.41 -16.98
C LEU A 1074 4.59 30.55 -18.41
N ALA A 1075 3.76 30.26 -19.42
CA ALA A 1075 4.13 30.46 -20.83
C ALA A 1075 4.12 31.95 -21.22
N SER A 1076 3.28 32.79 -20.59
CA SER A 1076 3.27 34.24 -20.84
C SER A 1076 4.53 34.95 -20.34
N SER A 1077 5.29 34.37 -19.41
CA SER A 1077 6.60 34.90 -19.00
C SER A 1077 7.75 34.50 -19.94
N PHE A 1078 7.53 33.54 -20.85
CA PHE A 1078 8.54 33.10 -21.83
C PHE A 1078 8.22 33.55 -23.27
N SER A 1079 7.05 34.13 -23.50
CA SER A 1079 6.60 34.63 -24.81
C SER A 1079 6.41 36.15 -24.78
N SER A 1080 7.49 36.91 -24.69
CA SER A 1080 7.52 38.27 -25.23
C SER A 1080 8.61 38.34 -26.30
N THR A 1081 8.23 38.08 -27.55
CA THR A 1081 8.99 38.47 -28.75
C THR A 1081 8.77 39.94 -29.13
N MET A 1082 8.24 40.75 -28.22
CA MET A 1082 8.44 42.20 -28.29
C MET A 1082 9.75 42.51 -27.59
N ARG A 1083 10.54 43.42 -28.18
CA ARG A 1083 11.56 44.18 -27.46
C ARG A 1083 10.97 44.46 -26.08
N PRO A 1084 11.59 44.02 -24.98
CA PRO A 1084 11.23 44.59 -23.71
C PRO A 1084 11.38 46.11 -23.91
N ASP A 1085 10.32 46.86 -23.65
CA ASP A 1085 10.56 48.23 -23.19
C ASP A 1085 11.36 48.02 -21.91
N VAL A 1086 12.69 48.14 -22.05
CA VAL A 1086 13.75 48.17 -21.05
C VAL A 1086 13.42 47.45 -19.74
N VAL A 1087 14.10 46.33 -19.44
CA VAL A 1087 13.94 45.63 -18.17
C VAL A 1087 14.89 46.21 -17.11
N ASN A 1088 14.31 46.87 -16.11
CA ASN A 1088 14.73 46.97 -14.70
C ASN A 1088 16.20 47.30 -14.37
N ALA A 1089 16.41 48.49 -13.80
CA ALA A 1089 17.38 48.66 -12.72
C ALA A 1089 16.63 48.82 -11.38
N GLN A 1090 16.41 47.70 -10.69
CA GLN A 1090 16.17 47.72 -9.25
C GLN A 1090 17.44 48.20 -8.55
N PHE A 1091 17.29 49.05 -7.54
CA PHE A 1091 18.36 49.71 -6.78
C PHE A 1091 19.64 48.86 -6.62
N ILE A 1092 20.78 49.39 -7.03
CA ILE A 1092 22.08 48.70 -6.99
C ILE A 1092 23.02 49.44 -6.03
N LEU A 1093 23.63 48.70 -5.10
CA LEU A 1093 24.56 49.23 -4.12
C LEU A 1093 25.97 48.62 -4.30
N TYR A 1094 26.98 49.44 -4.64
CA TYR A 1094 28.34 48.95 -4.86
C TYR A 1094 29.45 50.00 -4.59
N PRO A 1095 30.66 49.59 -4.18
CA PRO A 1095 31.04 48.24 -3.79
C PRO A 1095 30.40 47.81 -2.45
N ASN A 1096 30.24 46.51 -2.21
CA ASN A 1096 29.78 45.95 -0.93
C ASN A 1096 30.40 44.55 -0.76
N PRO A 1097 31.47 44.38 0.05
CA PRO A 1097 31.97 45.30 1.08
C PRO A 1097 32.56 46.62 0.57
N ALA A 1098 32.51 47.68 1.40
CA ALA A 1098 32.98 49.04 1.08
C ALA A 1098 33.96 49.55 2.15
N THR A 1099 34.93 50.38 1.76
CA THR A 1099 35.90 50.98 2.70
C THR A 1099 35.44 52.35 3.21
N ASP A 1100 35.27 53.32 2.32
CA ASP A 1100 35.08 54.74 2.63
C ASP A 1100 33.92 55.39 1.85
N TYR A 1101 33.35 54.67 0.89
CA TYR A 1101 32.17 55.11 0.13
C TYR A 1101 31.39 53.95 -0.47
N VAL A 1102 30.13 54.21 -0.82
CA VAL A 1102 29.30 53.35 -1.66
C VAL A 1102 28.52 54.20 -2.66
N ILE A 1103 28.24 53.63 -3.82
CA ILE A 1103 27.35 54.21 -4.82
C ILE A 1103 26.03 53.45 -4.75
N LEU A 1104 24.95 54.19 -4.50
CA LEU A 1104 23.59 53.70 -4.66
C LEU A 1104 23.07 54.20 -6.01
N GLN A 1105 22.71 53.30 -6.92
CA GLN A 1105 22.09 53.61 -8.21
C GLN A 1105 20.65 53.14 -8.26
N TRP A 1106 19.80 53.85 -9.00
CA TRP A 1106 18.39 53.51 -9.24
C TRP A 1106 17.91 54.11 -10.56
N ASP A 1107 16.73 53.71 -11.01
CA ASP A 1107 16.02 54.37 -12.12
C ASP A 1107 14.85 55.20 -11.58
N TRP A 1108 14.96 56.52 -11.66
CA TRP A 1108 13.97 57.46 -11.14
C TRP A 1108 12.65 57.40 -11.90
N LEU A 1109 12.69 57.13 -13.21
CA LEU A 1109 11.52 57.15 -14.09
C LEU A 1109 10.68 55.88 -13.87
N GLU A 1110 11.32 54.73 -13.71
CA GLU A 1110 10.61 53.47 -13.39
C GLU A 1110 10.04 53.46 -11.97
N GLN A 1111 10.78 54.00 -10.99
CA GLN A 1111 10.35 54.05 -9.58
C GLN A 1111 9.39 55.23 -9.28
N GLY A 1112 9.07 56.05 -10.28
CA GLY A 1112 8.21 57.23 -10.13
C GLY A 1112 8.76 58.25 -9.12
N LEU A 1113 10.09 58.35 -9.03
CA LEU A 1113 10.78 59.20 -8.06
C LEU A 1113 11.03 60.58 -8.66
N GLU A 1114 10.44 61.60 -8.06
CA GLU A 1114 10.65 63.00 -8.44
C GLU A 1114 10.94 63.85 -7.20
N GLY A 1115 11.81 64.85 -7.31
CA GLY A 1115 12.17 65.74 -6.21
C GLY A 1115 13.25 65.18 -5.28
N SER A 1116 13.33 65.67 -4.05
CA SER A 1116 14.42 65.34 -3.12
C SER A 1116 14.15 64.08 -2.28
N GLY A 1117 15.21 63.34 -1.93
CA GLY A 1117 15.21 62.21 -1.00
C GLY A 1117 16.34 62.30 0.04
N GLU A 1118 16.53 61.27 0.84
CA GLU A 1118 17.63 61.18 1.81
C GLU A 1118 18.16 59.75 1.89
N VAL A 1119 19.48 59.58 1.79
CA VAL A 1119 20.15 58.30 2.09
C VAL A 1119 20.58 58.30 3.54
N GLN A 1120 20.23 57.24 4.26
CA GLN A 1120 20.44 57.11 5.70
C GLN A 1120 21.18 55.80 6.00
N LEU A 1121 22.22 55.86 6.83
CA LEU A 1121 23.02 54.72 7.25
C LEU A 1121 22.78 54.46 8.74
N TYR A 1122 22.40 53.23 9.08
CA TYR A 1122 22.13 52.79 10.45
C TYR A 1122 23.13 51.73 10.91
N ASP A 1123 23.44 51.72 12.21
CA ASP A 1123 24.16 50.61 12.83
C ASP A 1123 23.26 49.38 13.05
N VAL A 1124 23.84 48.25 13.43
CA VAL A 1124 23.09 47.01 13.73
C VAL A 1124 22.09 47.13 14.89
N SER A 1125 22.19 48.18 15.71
CA SER A 1125 21.27 48.45 16.82
C SER A 1125 20.12 49.37 16.41
N GLY A 1126 20.08 49.82 15.15
CA GLY A 1126 19.05 50.69 14.60
C GLY A 1126 19.27 52.17 14.88
N HIS A 1127 20.44 52.60 15.35
CA HIS A 1127 20.76 54.02 15.48
C HIS A 1127 21.23 54.60 14.15
N LEU A 1128 20.73 55.79 13.80
CA LEU A 1128 21.16 56.53 12.61
C LEU A 1128 22.59 57.05 12.82
N VAL A 1129 23.50 56.61 11.97
CA VAL A 1129 24.93 56.92 12.01
C VAL A 1129 25.25 58.13 11.14
N LYS A 1130 24.66 58.18 9.95
CA LYS A 1130 24.85 59.29 9.00
C LYS A 1130 23.65 59.37 8.05
N SER A 1131 23.30 60.58 7.61
CA SER A 1131 22.41 60.77 6.46
C SER A 1131 22.96 61.84 5.52
N ASP A 1132 22.68 61.67 4.22
CA ASP A 1132 23.01 62.61 3.15
C ASP A 1132 21.73 62.92 2.34
N PRO A 1133 21.37 64.20 2.16
CA PRO A 1133 20.21 64.56 1.34
C PRO A 1133 20.54 64.40 -0.16
N ILE A 1134 19.58 63.91 -0.92
CA ILE A 1134 19.56 63.91 -2.38
C ILE A 1134 18.66 65.05 -2.83
N LEU A 1135 19.23 66.02 -3.55
CA LEU A 1135 18.49 67.20 -4.01
C LEU A 1135 17.54 66.87 -5.16
N ASP A 1136 17.91 65.93 -6.02
CA ASP A 1136 17.10 65.46 -7.13
C ASP A 1136 17.26 63.94 -7.30
N LEU A 1137 16.20 63.19 -7.04
CA LEU A 1137 16.18 61.74 -7.27
C LEU A 1137 16.26 61.40 -8.76
N GLN A 1138 16.12 62.38 -9.66
CA GLN A 1138 16.33 62.17 -11.10
C GLN A 1138 17.79 61.95 -11.51
N ASP A 1139 18.74 62.14 -10.60
CA ASP A 1139 20.18 61.93 -10.87
C ASP A 1139 20.59 60.44 -10.99
N ASN A 1140 19.66 59.49 -10.78
CA ASN A 1140 19.80 58.02 -10.91
C ASN A 1140 20.94 57.38 -10.08
N SER A 1141 21.71 58.16 -9.34
CA SER A 1141 22.81 57.66 -8.54
C SER A 1141 23.18 58.64 -7.43
N HIS A 1142 23.67 58.10 -6.32
CA HIS A 1142 24.20 58.89 -5.22
C HIS A 1142 25.45 58.23 -4.65
N LEU A 1143 26.52 59.02 -4.56
CA LEU A 1143 27.76 58.64 -3.93
C LEU A 1143 27.71 59.00 -2.43
N PHE A 1144 27.53 57.99 -1.59
CA PHE A 1144 27.47 58.15 -0.14
C PHE A 1144 28.85 57.85 0.48
N ARG A 1145 29.47 58.86 1.09
CA ARG A 1145 30.83 58.75 1.68
C ARG A 1145 30.80 58.80 3.21
N TRP A 1146 31.68 58.09 3.89
CA TRP A 1146 31.86 58.21 5.34
C TRP A 1146 33.34 58.24 5.71
N HIS A 1147 33.66 58.80 6.87
CA HIS A 1147 35.02 58.83 7.40
C HIS A 1147 34.96 58.41 8.88
N ASN A 1148 35.87 57.52 9.29
CA ASN A 1148 36.01 57.03 10.67
C ASN A 1148 34.82 56.21 11.22
N LEU A 1149 34.11 55.46 10.37
CA LEU A 1149 33.20 54.41 10.85
C LEU A 1149 33.99 53.15 11.18
N ALA A 1150 33.58 52.43 12.22
CA ALA A 1150 34.21 51.17 12.59
C ALA A 1150 33.84 50.07 11.58
N ALA A 1151 34.78 49.18 11.29
CA ALA A 1151 34.53 47.98 10.49
C ALA A 1151 33.37 47.17 11.08
N GLY A 1152 32.42 46.76 10.25
CA GLY A 1152 31.21 46.07 10.70
C GLY A 1152 30.06 46.10 9.69
N LEU A 1153 28.94 45.50 10.08
CA LEU A 1153 27.72 45.47 9.28
C LEU A 1153 26.86 46.71 9.59
N TYR A 1154 26.37 47.37 8.55
CA TYR A 1154 25.47 48.52 8.63
C TYR A 1154 24.25 48.28 7.73
N LEU A 1155 23.25 49.15 7.86
CA LEU A 1155 22.04 49.13 7.05
C LEU A 1155 21.86 50.48 6.36
N LEU A 1156 21.93 50.48 5.03
CA LEU A 1156 21.74 51.69 4.22
C LEU A 1156 20.32 51.73 3.66
N LYS A 1157 19.66 52.87 3.80
CA LYS A 1157 18.29 53.14 3.36
C LYS A 1157 18.23 54.36 2.47
N LEU A 1158 17.31 54.36 1.51
CA LEU A 1158 16.88 55.56 0.80
C LEU A 1158 15.44 55.87 1.20
N GLU A 1159 15.19 57.10 1.64
CA GLU A 1159 13.86 57.57 2.04
C GLU A 1159 13.42 58.78 1.23
N GLN A 1160 12.11 58.87 0.99
CA GLN A 1160 11.46 60.06 0.44
C GLN A 1160 10.18 60.35 1.22
N ALA A 1161 10.02 61.58 1.70
CA ALA A 1161 8.86 62.03 2.46
C ALA A 1161 8.46 61.11 3.64
N GLY A 1162 9.43 60.46 4.29
CA GLY A 1162 9.22 59.54 5.41
C GLY A 1162 8.86 58.09 5.03
N VAL A 1163 8.92 57.74 3.74
CA VAL A 1163 8.74 56.37 3.25
C VAL A 1163 10.08 55.81 2.79
N THR A 1164 10.46 54.62 3.29
CA THR A 1164 11.66 53.91 2.84
C THR A 1164 11.42 53.30 1.45
N LEU A 1165 12.19 53.75 0.46
CA LEU A 1165 12.13 53.32 -0.94
C LEU A 1165 13.06 52.13 -1.21
N PHE A 1166 14.20 52.08 -0.52
CA PHE A 1166 15.19 51.03 -0.65
C PHE A 1166 15.91 50.78 0.68
N GLN A 1167 16.30 49.52 0.93
CA GLN A 1167 17.06 49.13 2.11
C GLN A 1167 17.95 47.92 1.80
N GLN A 1168 19.25 48.00 2.07
CA GLN A 1168 20.18 46.88 1.93
C GLN A 1168 21.27 46.90 3.01
N LYS A 1169 21.77 45.71 3.37
CA LYS A 1169 22.92 45.56 4.28
C LYS A 1169 24.21 46.02 3.59
N LEU A 1170 24.99 46.84 4.26
CA LEU A 1170 26.29 47.33 3.80
C LEU A 1170 27.38 46.83 4.76
N GLN A 1171 28.38 46.11 4.25
CA GLN A 1171 29.54 45.72 5.03
C GLN A 1171 30.65 46.76 4.87
N ILE A 1172 31.11 47.36 5.97
CA ILE A 1172 32.23 48.31 5.99
C ILE A 1172 33.48 47.59 6.53
N GLU A 1173 34.60 47.69 5.79
CA GLU A 1173 35.89 47.09 6.15
C GLU A 1173 36.84 48.01 6.92
#